data_AF-A0A6A6G092-F1
#
_entry.id   AF-A0A6A6G092-F1
#
_cell.length_a   1.000
_cell.length_b   1.000
_cell.length_c   1.000
_cell.angle_alpha   90.00
_cell.angle_beta   90.00
_cell.angle_gamma   90.00
#
_symmetry.space_group_name_H-M   'P 1'
#
loop_
_entity.id
_entity.type
_entity.pdbx_description
1 polymer ?
#
loop_
_entity_poly.entity_id
_entity_poly.type
_entity_poly.pdbx_seq_one_letter_code
_entity_poly.pdbx_strand_id
1 'polypeptide(L)'
;MDAAEASAALQQPVFYIGHHDAKRDEVVSLELMDRARLIGYDMITSPVTNAAFRKHVVQLMLDYRKLRASDQSLPLPLVPSLGPSFTTLHPTDAIPSMIAVLSPWADVTSSDPLVAHISRQVVSVEIAYAAFCGVSNVILPPLFRNQYAPFPEAVSTYADMAARSLGIGPYLQIIVPFPMDNQKPAPEDTVLSIEDMGETSPVNISAADTGDPLSSWDSWNHIRATCNYASKLAISLSVPRLLPDEHIQSRWYSEPMRILSFSTSTFATNPGGHPVLSKAHQALLTRYIRLQQPPWLLISGASELPLPATSNGLSSDPTPAEAAVMPIQPPLQAPRLAYLRYLQRSQPPLPPLARFAQGYQDFLQSPLQPLTDNLESITYEVFEKDPIKYAWYEQAVALALKDLHDELKRPIIVAVVGAGRGPLMTRSLMASNTTGIPILPFAVEKNPNAYVLLQRRNATDPLWTGRVQVIKTDMRSWAGPTDANGSPAKVDILVSELLGSFADNELSPECLDGVQHHLHPSHGVSIPQSYTAWASPISSPRIYADLLHRPSDPEKWSLPYVTMLHQFSYLSHTDEALPPTSAGLLSFSPSIQQCWEFSHPLPHSVLDQSATRKQGGPLASGLGGGDGWNEHNLRSCHLIFPVKDTSRGVCHGVAGYFETVLYKSRDGTKVVELSINPNSMDQKSRDMISWFPIFFPLNTPLHVPDGAEIRLDMHRKTDDRKVWYTWQVAVWAQIGRRWQRTAESEVHSSEQNGCLM
;
A
#
# COMPACT_ATOMS: atom_id res chain seq x y z
N MET A 1 -34.35 -13.78 -8.71
CA MET A 1 -33.18 -13.03 -8.21
C MET A 1 -32.79 -13.67 -6.90
N ASP A 2 -31.75 -14.48 -6.96
CA ASP A 2 -31.24 -15.22 -5.79
C ASP A 2 -30.54 -14.26 -4.81
N ALA A 3 -30.59 -14.56 -3.51
CA ALA A 3 -29.87 -13.79 -2.49
C ALA A 3 -28.35 -13.76 -2.73
N ALA A 4 -27.82 -14.71 -3.52
CA ALA A 4 -26.45 -14.74 -4.00
C ALA A 4 -26.16 -13.68 -5.08
N GLU A 5 -27.13 -13.36 -5.96
CA GLU A 5 -26.99 -12.26 -6.93
C GLU A 5 -27.11 -10.88 -6.27
N ALA A 6 -27.93 -10.77 -5.21
CA ALA A 6 -28.02 -9.55 -4.42
C ALA A 6 -26.76 -9.28 -3.58
N SER A 7 -26.06 -10.34 -3.14
CA SER A 7 -24.77 -10.25 -2.44
C SER A 7 -23.58 -10.05 -3.41
N ALA A 8 -23.69 -10.55 -4.65
CA ALA A 8 -22.70 -10.31 -5.71
C ALA A 8 -22.68 -8.87 -6.23
N ALA A 9 -23.69 -8.05 -5.90
CA ALA A 9 -23.65 -6.59 -6.02
C ALA A 9 -22.76 -5.94 -4.93
N LEU A 10 -21.65 -6.57 -4.57
CA LEU A 10 -20.51 -5.93 -3.90
C LEU A 10 -20.12 -4.73 -4.77
N GLN A 11 -20.42 -3.53 -4.25
CA GLN A 11 -20.41 -2.24 -4.92
C GLN A 11 -19.27 -2.12 -5.94
N GLN A 12 -19.62 -2.00 -7.23
CA GLN A 12 -18.66 -1.50 -8.22
C GLN A 12 -18.08 -0.18 -7.68
N PRO A 13 -16.76 0.04 -7.77
CA PRO A 13 -16.15 1.25 -7.22
C PRO A 13 -16.81 2.48 -7.86
N VAL A 14 -17.39 3.33 -7.02
CA VAL A 14 -18.10 4.53 -7.46
C VAL A 14 -17.06 5.57 -7.86
N PHE A 15 -17.20 6.14 -9.05
CA PHE A 15 -16.37 7.27 -9.44
C PHE A 15 -17.05 8.53 -8.94
N TYR A 16 -16.35 9.35 -8.16
CA TYR A 16 -16.81 10.72 -7.89
C TYR A 16 -16.17 11.63 -8.92
N ILE A 17 -16.97 12.22 -9.81
CA ILE A 17 -16.50 12.97 -10.97
C ILE A 17 -16.89 14.44 -10.81
N GLY A 18 -15.87 15.29 -10.69
CA GLY A 18 -16.00 16.74 -10.66
C GLY A 18 -15.74 17.39 -12.01
N HIS A 19 -16.35 18.55 -12.22
CA HIS A 19 -16.05 19.44 -13.34
C HIS A 19 -15.21 20.63 -12.89
N HIS A 20 -14.09 20.88 -13.60
CA HIS A 20 -13.23 22.03 -13.40
C HIS A 20 -13.20 22.93 -14.64
N ASP A 21 -13.46 24.23 -14.41
CA ASP A 21 -13.31 25.29 -15.41
C ASP A 21 -12.47 26.42 -14.82
N ALA A 22 -11.27 26.60 -15.37
CA ALA A 22 -10.32 27.62 -14.94
C ALA A 22 -10.78 29.06 -15.22
N LYS A 23 -11.75 29.25 -16.12
CA LYS A 23 -12.30 30.56 -16.52
C LYS A 23 -13.65 30.87 -15.89
N ARG A 24 -14.13 30.03 -14.96
CA ARG A 24 -15.41 30.21 -14.26
C ARG A 24 -15.41 31.52 -13.48
N ASP A 25 -16.29 32.44 -13.88
CA ASP A 25 -16.59 33.68 -13.14
C ASP A 25 -18.07 33.70 -12.67
N GLU A 26 -18.86 32.70 -13.09
CA GLU A 26 -20.25 32.51 -12.65
C GLU A 26 -20.33 31.95 -11.23
N VAL A 27 -21.37 32.36 -10.49
CA VAL A 27 -21.69 31.82 -9.17
C VAL A 27 -22.06 30.34 -9.33
N VAL A 28 -21.44 29.46 -8.55
CA VAL A 28 -21.90 28.07 -8.45
C VAL A 28 -23.16 28.05 -7.58
N SER A 29 -24.32 28.28 -8.20
CA SER A 29 -25.62 28.21 -7.55
C SER A 29 -26.08 26.77 -7.34
N LEU A 30 -27.09 26.58 -6.47
CA LEU A 30 -27.75 25.28 -6.31
C LEU A 30 -28.32 24.77 -7.64
N GLU A 31 -28.92 25.66 -8.43
CA GLU A 31 -29.45 25.34 -9.76
C GLU A 31 -28.36 24.83 -10.71
N LEU A 32 -27.18 25.45 -10.73
CA LEU A 32 -26.06 24.98 -11.54
C LEU A 32 -25.56 23.61 -11.08
N MET A 33 -25.51 23.41 -9.76
CA MET A 33 -25.18 22.12 -9.15
C MET A 33 -26.17 21.04 -9.55
N ASP A 34 -27.47 21.32 -9.48
CA ASP A 34 -28.53 20.38 -9.84
C ASP A 34 -28.48 20.04 -11.34
N ARG A 35 -28.21 21.03 -12.20
CA ARG A 35 -28.01 20.80 -13.63
C ARG A 35 -26.78 19.94 -13.92
N ALA A 36 -25.70 20.14 -13.18
CA ALA A 36 -24.51 19.29 -13.29
C ALA A 36 -24.78 17.86 -12.80
N ARG A 37 -25.55 17.69 -11.73
CA ARG A 37 -26.00 16.38 -11.24
C ARG A 37 -26.91 15.67 -12.23
N LEU A 38 -27.83 16.39 -12.88
CA LEU A 38 -28.73 15.83 -13.91
C LEU A 38 -27.94 15.23 -15.09
N ILE A 39 -26.82 15.83 -15.49
CA ILE A 39 -25.97 15.29 -16.55
C ILE A 39 -24.96 14.25 -16.04
N GLY A 40 -24.77 14.15 -14.72
CA GLY A 40 -24.01 13.10 -14.06
C GLY A 40 -22.68 13.51 -13.41
N TYR A 41 -22.40 14.81 -13.21
CA TYR A 41 -21.30 15.27 -12.35
C TYR A 41 -21.70 15.25 -10.87
N ASP A 42 -20.76 14.91 -9.98
CA ASP A 42 -20.99 14.86 -8.54
C ASP A 42 -20.53 16.16 -7.84
N MET A 43 -19.57 16.86 -8.44
CA MET A 43 -18.89 18.01 -7.84
C MET A 43 -18.56 19.09 -8.88
N ILE A 44 -18.42 20.34 -8.44
CA ILE A 44 -17.91 21.45 -9.27
C ILE A 44 -16.83 22.20 -8.50
N THR A 45 -15.80 22.65 -9.19
CA THR A 45 -14.85 23.59 -8.63
C THR A 45 -15.41 25.01 -8.60
N SER A 46 -15.26 25.72 -7.48
CA SER A 46 -15.67 27.12 -7.35
C SER A 46 -14.47 27.98 -6.97
N PRO A 47 -14.16 29.07 -7.70
CA PRO A 47 -13.10 29.99 -7.27
C PRO A 47 -13.53 30.71 -6.00
N VAL A 48 -12.59 30.92 -5.07
CA VAL A 48 -12.90 31.65 -3.83
C VAL A 48 -13.15 33.14 -4.08
N THR A 49 -12.44 33.72 -5.05
CA THR A 49 -12.60 35.12 -5.45
C THR A 49 -12.79 35.24 -6.95
N ASN A 50 -13.29 36.40 -7.40
CA ASN A 50 -13.71 36.61 -8.79
C ASN A 50 -12.76 37.56 -9.56
N ALA A 51 -13.10 37.82 -10.83
CA ALA A 51 -12.30 38.72 -11.67
C ALA A 51 -12.20 40.16 -11.14
N ALA A 52 -13.19 40.63 -10.37
CA ALA A 52 -13.17 41.97 -9.78
C ALA A 52 -12.11 42.08 -8.67
N PHE A 53 -11.99 41.05 -7.82
CA PHE A 53 -10.92 40.98 -6.82
C PHE A 53 -9.54 41.00 -7.47
N ARG A 54 -9.34 40.17 -8.50
CA ARG A 54 -8.08 40.14 -9.26
C ARG A 54 -7.72 41.52 -9.83
N LYS A 55 -8.68 42.21 -10.48
CA LYS A 55 -8.47 43.56 -11.01
C LYS A 55 -8.06 44.55 -9.91
N HIS A 56 -8.69 44.46 -8.74
CA HIS A 56 -8.38 45.32 -7.61
C HIS A 56 -6.94 45.08 -7.09
N VAL A 57 -6.54 43.83 -6.94
CA VAL A 57 -5.19 43.46 -6.48
C VAL A 57 -4.11 43.90 -7.49
N VAL A 58 -4.37 43.71 -8.79
CA VAL A 58 -3.46 44.20 -9.85
C VAL A 58 -3.33 45.72 -9.79
N GLN A 59 -4.44 46.44 -9.63
CA GLN A 59 -4.42 47.90 -9.52
C GLN A 59 -3.63 48.37 -8.29
N LEU A 60 -3.84 47.73 -7.13
CA LEU A 60 -3.07 47.98 -5.90
C LEU A 60 -1.56 47.83 -6.13
N MET A 61 -1.15 46.78 -6.83
CA MET A 61 0.25 46.53 -7.16
C MET A 61 0.83 47.61 -8.09
N LEU A 62 0.10 47.99 -9.14
CA LEU A 62 0.52 49.02 -10.08
C LEU A 62 0.64 50.40 -9.40
N ASP A 63 -0.32 50.75 -8.55
CA ASP A 63 -0.31 52.03 -7.83
C ASP A 63 0.82 52.06 -6.79
N TYR A 64 1.06 50.95 -6.09
CA TYR A 64 2.21 50.84 -5.19
C TYR A 64 3.54 50.99 -5.93
N ARG A 65 3.72 50.34 -7.09
CA ARG A 65 4.94 50.49 -7.91
C ARG A 65 5.17 51.95 -8.33
N LYS A 66 4.11 52.69 -8.71
CA LYS A 66 4.18 54.12 -9.03
C LYS A 66 4.59 54.96 -7.82
N LEU A 67 3.99 54.72 -6.66
CA LEU A 67 4.31 55.46 -5.42
C LEU A 67 5.73 55.16 -4.92
N ARG A 68 6.17 53.90 -5.00
CA ARG A 68 7.51 53.47 -4.59
C ARG A 68 8.61 54.04 -5.48
N ALA A 69 8.31 54.33 -6.75
CA ALA A 69 9.24 55.04 -7.63
C ALA A 69 9.56 56.46 -7.13
N SER A 70 8.63 57.09 -6.40
CA SER A 70 8.83 58.41 -5.78
C SER A 70 9.36 58.36 -4.34
N ASP A 71 9.03 57.31 -3.57
CA ASP A 71 9.45 57.15 -2.17
C ASP A 71 9.85 55.70 -1.88
N GLN A 72 11.14 55.46 -1.67
CA GLN A 72 11.66 54.12 -1.41
C GLN A 72 11.38 53.62 0.02
N SER A 73 10.92 54.49 0.94
CA SER A 73 10.64 54.16 2.34
C SER A 73 9.22 53.62 2.58
N LEU A 74 8.38 53.58 1.54
CA LEU A 74 7.01 53.06 1.60
C LEU A 74 6.97 51.60 2.10
N PRO A 75 6.12 51.28 3.11
CA PRO A 75 5.90 49.90 3.53
C PRO A 75 5.15 49.10 2.46
N LEU A 76 5.36 47.79 2.43
CA LEU A 76 4.67 46.90 1.50
C LEU A 76 3.13 47.02 1.63
N PRO A 77 2.38 46.95 0.52
CA PRO A 77 0.94 47.16 0.53
C PRO A 77 0.20 45.96 1.13
N LEU A 78 -0.98 46.23 1.72
CA LEU A 78 -1.86 45.20 2.26
C LEU A 78 -3.05 44.97 1.32
N VAL A 79 -3.36 43.70 1.08
CA VAL A 79 -4.56 43.28 0.35
C VAL A 79 -5.78 43.54 1.25
N PRO A 80 -6.83 44.22 0.77
CA PRO A 80 -7.99 44.52 1.59
C PRO A 80 -8.78 43.25 1.93
N SER A 81 -9.59 43.33 3.00
CA SER A 81 -10.58 42.30 3.33
C SER A 81 -11.58 42.08 2.18
N LEU A 82 -12.05 40.85 2.01
CA LEU A 82 -13.06 40.52 1.00
C LEU A 82 -14.38 41.24 1.27
N GLY A 83 -14.86 41.99 0.28
CA GLY A 83 -16.23 42.51 0.22
C GLY A 83 -17.12 41.66 -0.70
N PRO A 84 -18.44 41.86 -0.68
CA PRO A 84 -19.39 41.08 -1.49
C PRO A 84 -19.14 41.16 -3.01
N SER A 85 -18.50 42.21 -3.49
CA SER A 85 -18.14 42.36 -4.91
C SER A 85 -16.94 41.50 -5.34
N PHE A 86 -16.16 40.97 -4.39
CA PHE A 86 -14.90 40.26 -4.64
C PHE A 86 -15.04 38.73 -4.61
N THR A 87 -16.18 38.22 -4.17
CA THR A 87 -16.44 36.78 -4.09
C THR A 87 -17.90 36.48 -4.40
N THR A 88 -18.11 35.37 -5.09
CA THR A 88 -19.43 34.77 -5.29
C THR A 88 -19.68 33.59 -4.34
N LEU A 89 -18.62 33.12 -3.67
CA LEU A 89 -18.68 32.04 -2.69
C LEU A 89 -19.36 32.55 -1.42
N HIS A 90 -20.33 31.81 -0.92
CA HIS A 90 -20.99 32.08 0.34
C HIS A 90 -21.54 30.76 0.90
N PRO A 91 -21.83 30.68 2.22
CA PRO A 91 -22.42 29.47 2.80
C PRO A 91 -23.75 29.13 2.12
N THR A 92 -23.83 27.95 1.53
CA THR A 92 -25.03 27.41 0.85
C THR A 92 -25.09 25.90 0.99
N ASP A 93 -26.26 25.30 0.72
CA ASP A 93 -26.44 23.84 0.69
C ASP A 93 -25.63 23.14 -0.40
N ALA A 94 -25.10 23.89 -1.38
CA ALA A 94 -24.25 23.35 -2.44
C ALA A 94 -22.79 23.14 -2.00
N ILE A 95 -22.33 23.73 -0.88
CA ILE A 95 -20.94 23.67 -0.39
C ILE A 95 -20.37 22.25 -0.28
N PRO A 96 -21.10 21.22 0.23
CA PRO A 96 -20.57 19.86 0.32
C PRO A 96 -20.18 19.23 -1.03
N SER A 97 -20.76 19.71 -2.13
CA SER A 97 -20.45 19.29 -3.51
C SER A 97 -19.47 20.23 -4.22
N MET A 98 -18.87 21.19 -3.51
CA MET A 98 -17.89 22.12 -4.08
C MET A 98 -16.45 21.78 -3.68
N ILE A 99 -15.53 22.05 -4.60
CA ILE A 99 -14.10 22.11 -4.33
C ILE A 99 -13.67 23.58 -4.49
N ALA A 100 -13.19 24.22 -3.43
CA ALA A 100 -12.70 25.58 -3.54
C ALA A 100 -11.37 25.58 -4.31
N VAL A 101 -11.21 26.52 -5.23
CA VAL A 101 -9.96 26.73 -5.95
C VAL A 101 -9.45 28.12 -5.60
N LEU A 102 -8.22 28.18 -5.10
CA LEU A 102 -7.55 29.45 -4.85
C LEU A 102 -7.13 30.09 -6.16
N SER A 103 -6.99 31.41 -6.13
CA SER A 103 -6.61 32.21 -7.29
C SER A 103 -5.34 31.66 -7.96
N PRO A 104 -5.45 31.09 -9.17
CA PRO A 104 -4.31 30.42 -9.81
C PRO A 104 -3.22 31.42 -10.22
N TRP A 105 -3.54 32.71 -10.32
CA TRP A 105 -2.60 33.80 -10.60
C TRP A 105 -1.78 34.26 -9.38
N ALA A 106 -2.12 33.83 -8.16
CA ALA A 106 -1.38 34.18 -6.96
C ALA A 106 -0.09 33.37 -6.89
N ASP A 107 1.06 34.00 -7.18
CA ASP A 107 2.37 33.37 -7.21
C ASP A 107 3.18 33.71 -5.95
N VAL A 108 3.12 32.82 -4.96
CA VAL A 108 3.89 32.96 -3.72
C VAL A 108 5.39 32.71 -3.89
N THR A 109 5.78 32.16 -5.04
CA THR A 109 7.15 31.78 -5.39
C THR A 109 7.83 32.73 -6.38
N SER A 110 7.14 33.81 -6.74
CA SER A 110 7.66 34.81 -7.66
C SER A 110 8.99 35.41 -7.17
N SER A 111 9.83 35.76 -8.14
CA SER A 111 11.11 36.43 -7.88
C SER A 111 10.95 37.92 -7.50
N ASP A 112 9.80 38.54 -7.81
CA ASP A 112 9.46 39.89 -7.33
C ASP A 112 8.92 39.82 -5.88
N PRO A 113 9.65 40.40 -4.91
CA PRO A 113 9.22 40.38 -3.50
C PRO A 113 7.83 41.00 -3.27
N LEU A 114 7.41 41.96 -4.09
CA LEU A 114 6.09 42.57 -4.00
C LEU A 114 5.00 41.57 -4.39
N VAL A 115 5.20 40.85 -5.49
CA VAL A 115 4.25 39.85 -5.99
C VAL A 115 4.16 38.67 -5.03
N ALA A 116 5.29 38.15 -4.56
CA ALA A 116 5.31 37.09 -3.57
C ALA A 116 4.60 37.52 -2.27
N HIS A 117 4.81 38.75 -1.81
CA HIS A 117 4.15 39.29 -0.62
C HIS A 117 2.63 39.42 -0.78
N ILE A 118 2.16 40.02 -1.88
CA ILE A 118 0.73 40.16 -2.19
C ILE A 118 0.09 38.78 -2.35
N SER A 119 0.73 37.86 -3.07
CA SER A 119 0.21 36.50 -3.30
C SER A 119 0.05 35.72 -2.01
N ARG A 120 0.97 35.85 -1.04
CA ARG A 120 0.82 35.24 0.29
C ARG A 120 -0.40 35.78 1.03
N GLN A 121 -0.67 37.08 0.93
CA GLN A 121 -1.87 37.67 1.52
C GLN A 121 -3.15 37.18 0.83
N VAL A 122 -3.17 37.11 -0.50
CA VAL A 122 -4.30 36.57 -1.28
C VAL A 122 -4.62 35.14 -0.83
N VAL A 123 -3.62 34.25 -0.82
CA VAL A 123 -3.80 32.85 -0.38
C VAL A 123 -4.34 32.78 1.04
N SER A 124 -3.79 33.58 1.97
CA SER A 124 -4.26 33.60 3.36
C SER A 124 -5.72 34.05 3.49
N VAL A 125 -6.12 35.09 2.75
CA VAL A 125 -7.48 35.63 2.78
C VAL A 125 -8.46 34.63 2.18
N GLU A 126 -8.11 34.01 1.05
CA GLU A 126 -8.98 33.05 0.38
C GLU A 126 -9.16 31.76 1.17
N ILE A 127 -8.09 31.20 1.75
CA ILE A 127 -8.20 29.98 2.59
C ILE A 127 -9.06 30.25 3.82
N ALA A 128 -8.86 31.38 4.49
CA ALA A 128 -9.65 31.76 5.65
C ALA A 128 -11.14 31.91 5.29
N TYR A 129 -11.45 32.50 4.13
CA TYR A 129 -12.81 32.66 3.68
C TYR A 129 -13.46 31.34 3.25
N ALA A 130 -12.72 30.47 2.54
CA ALA A 130 -13.20 29.13 2.20
C ALA A 130 -13.51 28.30 3.46
N ALA A 131 -12.66 28.38 4.49
CA ALA A 131 -12.90 27.75 5.77
C ALA A 131 -14.15 28.31 6.47
N PHE A 132 -14.35 29.63 6.45
CA PHE A 132 -15.56 30.27 6.97
C PHE A 132 -16.83 29.80 6.25
N CYS A 133 -16.78 29.65 4.93
CA CYS A 133 -17.89 29.13 4.13
C CYS A 133 -18.19 27.64 4.36
N GLY A 134 -17.38 26.93 5.16
CA GLY A 134 -17.55 25.51 5.45
C GLY A 134 -17.09 24.57 4.32
N VAL A 135 -16.28 25.07 3.38
CA VAL A 135 -15.72 24.23 2.32
C VAL A 135 -14.78 23.19 2.95
N SER A 136 -14.87 21.94 2.52
CA SER A 136 -14.06 20.85 3.08
C SER A 136 -12.74 20.61 2.33
N ASN A 137 -12.61 21.05 1.07
CA ASN A 137 -11.44 20.78 0.24
C ASN A 137 -11.06 22.04 -0.54
N VAL A 138 -9.81 22.46 -0.45
CA VAL A 138 -9.26 23.60 -1.18
C VAL A 138 -8.05 23.19 -2.01
N ILE A 139 -8.04 23.58 -3.28
CA ILE A 139 -6.88 23.42 -4.18
C ILE A 139 -6.05 24.70 -4.11
N LEU A 140 -4.79 24.56 -3.70
CA LEU A 140 -3.82 25.66 -3.64
C LEU A 140 -3.43 26.16 -5.05
N PRO A 141 -2.89 27.39 -5.19
CA PRO A 141 -2.35 27.85 -6.47
C PRO A 141 -1.23 26.91 -6.94
N PRO A 142 -1.05 26.72 -8.25
CA PRO A 142 -0.04 25.81 -8.77
C PRO A 142 1.38 26.29 -8.43
N LEU A 143 2.24 25.33 -8.05
CA LEU A 143 3.69 25.54 -8.00
C LEU A 143 4.30 25.44 -9.42
N PHE A 144 3.82 24.48 -10.21
CA PHE A 144 4.23 24.27 -11.60
C PHE A 144 3.39 25.16 -12.53
N ARG A 145 3.89 26.36 -12.81
CA ARG A 145 3.20 27.39 -13.63
C ARG A 145 3.69 27.43 -15.08
N ASN A 146 4.99 27.24 -15.25
CA ASN A 146 5.68 27.40 -16.54
C ASN A 146 6.12 26.05 -17.08
N GLN A 147 6.78 26.06 -18.25
CA GLN A 147 7.29 24.85 -18.92
C GLN A 147 8.47 24.17 -18.18
N TYR A 148 8.83 24.63 -16.98
CA TYR A 148 10.06 24.24 -16.28
C TYR A 148 9.77 23.88 -14.82
N ALA A 149 10.60 22.99 -14.26
CA ALA A 149 10.57 22.66 -12.85
C ALA A 149 10.93 23.90 -11.99
N PRO A 150 10.29 24.08 -10.83
CA PRO A 150 10.57 25.20 -9.93
C PRO A 150 11.99 25.08 -9.34
N PHE A 151 12.61 26.23 -9.05
CA PHE A 151 13.87 26.25 -8.30
C PHE A 151 13.67 25.77 -6.85
N PRO A 152 14.70 25.19 -6.20
CA PRO A 152 14.59 24.70 -4.81
C PRO A 152 14.09 25.75 -3.79
N GLU A 153 14.45 27.02 -3.96
CA GLU A 153 14.00 28.13 -3.10
C GLU A 153 12.50 28.39 -3.24
N ALA A 154 11.96 28.24 -4.46
CA ALA A 154 10.53 28.32 -4.74
C ALA A 154 9.77 27.17 -4.08
N VAL A 155 10.30 25.93 -4.17
CA VAL A 155 9.72 24.75 -3.50
C VAL A 155 9.68 24.96 -1.98
N SER A 156 10.76 25.46 -1.38
CA SER A 156 10.84 25.73 0.06
C SER A 156 9.82 26.81 0.49
N THR A 157 9.73 27.90 -0.28
CA THR A 157 8.75 28.96 -0.05
C THR A 157 7.31 28.46 -0.15
N TYR A 158 7.03 27.59 -1.11
CA TYR A 158 5.72 26.98 -1.27
C TYR A 158 5.40 26.02 -0.12
N ALA A 159 6.37 25.23 0.34
CA ALA A 159 6.22 24.34 1.49
C ALA A 159 5.86 25.11 2.77
N ASP A 160 6.49 26.26 3.02
CA ASP A 160 6.13 27.15 4.14
C ASP A 160 4.68 27.66 4.03
N MET A 161 4.24 28.00 2.83
CA MET A 161 2.86 28.43 2.58
C MET A 161 1.87 27.28 2.83
N ALA A 162 2.16 26.07 2.35
CA ALA A 162 1.35 24.89 2.60
C ALA A 162 1.27 24.56 4.11
N ALA A 163 2.40 24.61 4.82
CA ALA A 163 2.47 24.38 6.26
C ALA A 163 1.63 25.39 7.06
N ARG A 164 1.69 26.68 6.70
CA ARG A 164 0.84 27.72 7.33
C ARG A 164 -0.65 27.49 7.03
N SER A 165 -0.96 27.08 5.81
CA SER A 165 -2.33 26.80 5.35
C SER A 165 -2.97 25.66 6.14
N LEU A 166 -2.20 24.64 6.54
CA LEU A 166 -2.68 23.54 7.37
C LEU A 166 -3.18 23.98 8.76
N GLY A 167 -2.69 25.12 9.27
CA GLY A 167 -3.15 25.72 10.53
C GLY A 167 -4.52 26.41 10.44
N ILE A 168 -5.07 26.62 9.24
CA ILE A 168 -6.36 27.27 9.02
C ILE A 168 -7.45 26.21 8.85
N GLY A 169 -8.55 26.35 9.61
CA GLY A 169 -9.73 25.49 9.52
C GLY A 169 -9.47 24.04 9.97
N PRO A 170 -10.01 23.57 11.11
CA PRO A 170 -9.70 22.23 11.61
C PRO A 170 -10.08 21.10 10.64
N TYR A 171 -11.13 21.29 9.84
CA TYR A 171 -11.68 20.27 8.93
C TYR A 171 -11.30 20.48 7.46
N LEU A 172 -10.55 21.54 7.11
CA LEU A 172 -10.25 21.90 5.74
C LEU A 172 -9.08 21.07 5.18
N GLN A 173 -9.33 20.26 4.16
CA GLN A 173 -8.29 19.52 3.43
C GLN A 173 -7.54 20.45 2.47
N ILE A 174 -6.21 20.44 2.55
CA ILE A 174 -5.32 21.23 1.70
C ILE A 174 -4.81 20.35 0.57
N ILE A 175 -5.20 20.68 -0.66
CA ILE A 175 -4.87 19.90 -1.86
C ILE A 175 -3.85 20.68 -2.69
N VAL A 176 -2.69 20.06 -2.94
CA VAL A 176 -1.62 20.66 -3.73
C VAL A 176 -1.66 20.11 -5.16
N PRO A 177 -1.84 20.95 -6.19
CA PRO A 177 -1.84 20.50 -7.57
C PRO A 177 -0.42 20.24 -8.08
N PHE A 178 -0.21 19.05 -8.65
CA PHE A 178 1.06 18.60 -9.20
C PHE A 178 0.86 17.90 -10.55
N PRO A 179 1.75 18.10 -11.54
CA PRO A 179 1.78 17.25 -12.71
C PRO A 179 2.44 15.90 -12.39
N MET A 180 2.02 14.81 -13.04
CA MET A 180 2.62 13.49 -12.82
C MET A 180 4.09 13.43 -13.26
N ASP A 181 4.44 14.17 -14.31
CA ASP A 181 5.79 14.32 -14.81
C ASP A 181 6.00 15.74 -15.39
N ASN A 182 7.14 15.98 -16.03
CA ASN A 182 7.48 17.28 -16.60
C ASN A 182 6.99 17.48 -18.05
N GLN A 183 6.01 16.71 -18.52
CA GLN A 183 5.46 16.94 -19.84
C GLN A 183 4.82 18.33 -19.92
N LYS A 184 5.03 18.99 -21.07
CA LYS A 184 4.48 20.34 -21.28
C LYS A 184 2.96 20.31 -21.16
N PRO A 185 2.36 21.18 -20.34
CA PRO A 185 0.91 21.29 -20.28
C PRO A 185 0.38 21.74 -21.64
N ALA A 186 -0.86 21.38 -21.95
CA ALA A 186 -1.52 21.92 -23.13
C ALA A 186 -1.64 23.45 -23.01
N PRO A 187 -1.64 24.20 -24.12
CA PRO A 187 -1.76 25.68 -24.07
C PRO A 187 -3.00 26.16 -23.30
N GLU A 188 -4.08 25.40 -23.36
CA GLU A 188 -5.34 25.63 -22.63
C GLU A 188 -5.25 25.42 -21.11
N ASP A 189 -4.27 24.64 -20.65
CA ASP A 189 -4.02 24.35 -19.22
C ASP A 189 -2.89 25.22 -18.65
N THR A 190 -2.30 26.11 -19.45
CA THR A 190 -1.21 26.98 -19.01
C THR A 190 -1.74 28.08 -18.09
N VAL A 191 -1.23 28.11 -16.85
CA VAL A 191 -1.64 29.10 -15.84
C VAL A 191 -0.68 30.29 -15.86
N LEU A 192 -1.20 31.45 -16.24
CA LEU A 192 -0.45 32.70 -16.24
C LEU A 192 -0.37 33.31 -14.83
N SER A 193 0.80 33.81 -14.44
CA SER A 193 1.02 34.52 -13.17
C SER A 193 0.49 35.95 -13.23
N ILE A 194 0.38 36.63 -12.08
CA ILE A 194 0.08 38.06 -12.03
C ILE A 194 1.15 38.93 -12.71
N GLU A 195 2.38 38.44 -12.84
CA GLU A 195 3.49 39.13 -13.53
C GLU A 195 3.31 39.12 -15.04
N ASP A 196 2.95 37.96 -15.60
CA ASP A 196 2.76 37.76 -17.05
C ASP A 196 1.60 38.60 -17.62
N MET A 197 0.72 39.10 -16.75
CA MET A 197 -0.43 39.92 -17.12
C MET A 197 -0.08 41.41 -17.26
N GLY A 198 1.15 41.82 -16.90
CA GLY A 198 1.62 43.20 -16.92
C GLY A 198 2.60 43.58 -18.04
N GLU A 199 3.32 42.61 -18.63
CA GLU A 199 4.34 42.86 -19.66
C GLU A 199 4.29 41.82 -20.79
N THR A 200 4.17 42.29 -22.04
CA THR A 200 4.36 41.47 -23.24
C THR A 200 5.85 41.37 -23.55
N SER A 201 6.56 40.41 -22.95
CA SER A 201 7.87 39.99 -23.47
C SER A 201 8.06 38.49 -23.23
N PRO A 202 8.13 37.68 -24.29
CA PRO A 202 8.48 36.27 -24.14
C PRO A 202 9.93 36.19 -23.69
N VAL A 203 10.16 35.70 -22.47
CA VAL A 203 11.52 35.40 -22.02
C VAL A 203 12.06 34.27 -22.90
N ASN A 204 13.01 34.60 -23.78
CA ASN A 204 13.79 33.62 -24.54
C ASN A 204 14.74 32.92 -23.59
N ILE A 205 14.26 31.87 -22.91
CA ILE A 205 15.09 30.96 -22.14
C ILE A 205 15.38 29.75 -23.03
N SER A 206 16.67 29.49 -23.25
CA SER A 206 17.20 28.38 -24.04
C SER A 206 16.57 27.06 -23.61
N ALA A 207 16.26 26.21 -24.60
CA ALA A 207 15.78 24.85 -24.42
C ALA A 207 16.75 24.03 -23.55
N ALA A 208 16.49 24.00 -22.25
CA ALA A 208 17.09 23.07 -21.32
C ALA A 208 16.22 21.81 -21.29
N ASP A 209 16.91 20.67 -21.43
CA ASP A 209 16.54 19.27 -21.29
C ASP A 209 15.06 18.94 -21.00
N THR A 210 14.54 17.92 -21.70
CA THR A 210 13.34 17.19 -21.26
C THR A 210 13.58 16.69 -19.84
N GLY A 211 13.13 17.50 -18.86
CA GLY A 211 13.65 17.49 -17.52
C GLY A 211 13.38 16.19 -16.78
N ASP A 212 14.26 15.90 -15.84
CA ASP A 212 14.18 14.84 -14.85
C ASP A 212 12.73 14.56 -14.36
N PRO A 213 12.13 13.42 -14.72
CA PRO A 213 10.68 13.19 -14.60
C PRO A 213 10.20 13.05 -13.16
N LEU A 214 11.11 12.85 -12.20
CA LEU A 214 10.80 12.77 -10.77
C LEU A 214 10.93 14.11 -10.04
N SER A 215 11.35 15.20 -10.69
CA SER A 215 11.48 16.52 -10.05
C SER A 215 10.15 17.08 -9.52
N SER A 216 9.03 16.76 -10.18
CA SER A 216 7.67 17.01 -9.67
C SER A 216 7.43 16.28 -8.34
N TRP A 217 7.80 15.00 -8.29
CA TRP A 217 7.69 14.19 -7.08
C TRP A 217 8.66 14.66 -5.99
N ASP A 218 9.87 15.10 -6.30
CA ASP A 218 10.83 15.63 -5.31
C ASP A 218 10.29 16.90 -4.65
N SER A 219 9.66 17.77 -5.44
CA SER A 219 9.01 18.97 -4.95
C SER A 219 7.86 18.62 -3.99
N TRP A 220 7.04 17.63 -4.32
CA TRP A 220 6.04 17.10 -3.40
C TRP A 220 6.67 16.48 -2.14
N ASN A 221 7.74 15.69 -2.30
CA ASN A 221 8.44 15.07 -1.19
C ASN A 221 8.99 16.12 -0.20
N HIS A 222 9.52 17.23 -0.71
CA HIS A 222 9.95 18.35 0.13
C HIS A 222 8.76 18.97 0.89
N ILE A 223 7.63 19.24 0.20
CA ILE A 223 6.44 19.82 0.84
C ILE A 223 5.88 18.90 1.93
N ARG A 224 5.69 17.60 1.66
CA ARG A 224 5.11 16.66 2.65
C ARG A 224 6.01 16.53 3.87
N ALA A 225 7.34 16.53 3.68
CA ALA A 225 8.31 16.42 4.76
C ALA A 225 8.28 17.67 5.65
N THR A 226 8.30 18.87 5.05
CA THR A 226 8.15 20.15 5.76
C THR A 226 6.81 20.26 6.49
N CYS A 227 5.75 19.69 5.93
CA CYS A 227 4.44 19.61 6.56
C CYS A 227 4.29 18.44 7.55
N ASN A 228 5.38 17.75 7.90
CA ASN A 228 5.40 16.64 8.85
C ASN A 228 4.35 15.55 8.53
N TYR A 229 4.19 15.21 7.25
CA TYR A 229 3.24 14.18 6.78
C TYR A 229 1.79 14.41 7.26
N ALA A 230 1.36 15.66 7.41
CA ALA A 230 0.04 16.00 7.92
C ALA A 230 -1.10 15.30 7.16
N SER A 231 -2.03 14.68 7.89
CA SER A 231 -3.16 13.93 7.33
C SER A 231 -4.15 14.79 6.52
N LYS A 232 -4.14 16.12 6.72
CA LYS A 232 -4.95 17.09 5.97
C LYS A 232 -4.33 17.49 4.61
N LEU A 233 -3.09 17.08 4.34
CA LEU A 233 -2.37 17.43 3.12
C LEU A 233 -2.52 16.31 2.09
N ALA A 234 -2.98 16.64 0.89
CA ALA A 234 -3.15 15.68 -0.19
C ALA A 234 -2.78 16.25 -1.56
N ILE A 235 -2.66 15.37 -2.55
CA ILE A 235 -2.30 15.73 -3.93
C ILE A 235 -3.54 15.80 -4.82
N SER A 236 -3.55 16.78 -5.73
CA SER A 236 -4.29 16.71 -7.00
C SER A 236 -3.29 16.46 -8.13
N LEU A 237 -3.33 15.27 -8.72
CA LEU A 237 -2.35 14.83 -9.71
C LEU A 237 -2.92 14.98 -11.12
N SER A 238 -2.28 15.79 -11.96
CA SER A 238 -2.65 15.92 -13.37
C SER A 238 -2.11 14.74 -14.17
N VAL A 239 -3.01 14.03 -14.86
CA VAL A 239 -2.68 12.87 -15.69
C VAL A 239 -2.28 13.34 -17.09
N PRO A 240 -1.01 13.12 -17.51
CA PRO A 240 -0.49 13.59 -18.79
C PRO A 240 -1.09 12.80 -19.96
N ARG A 241 -0.97 13.32 -21.18
CA ARG A 241 -1.42 12.65 -22.40
C ARG A 241 -0.68 11.34 -22.67
N LEU A 242 0.62 11.32 -22.38
CA LEU A 242 1.46 10.12 -22.43
C LEU A 242 1.82 9.76 -20.99
N LEU A 243 1.58 8.54 -20.54
CA LEU A 243 1.94 8.18 -19.18
C LEU A 243 3.47 7.98 -19.07
N PRO A 244 4.09 8.40 -17.95
CA PRO A 244 5.47 8.07 -17.66
C PRO A 244 5.62 6.58 -17.38
N ASP A 245 6.85 6.10 -17.21
CA ASP A 245 7.13 4.72 -16.86
C ASP A 245 6.41 4.30 -15.56
N GLU A 246 6.07 3.01 -15.46
CA GLU A 246 5.23 2.50 -14.38
C GLU A 246 5.86 2.68 -12.98
N HIS A 247 7.20 2.71 -12.87
CA HIS A 247 7.87 2.96 -11.59
C HIS A 247 7.58 4.39 -11.09
N ILE A 248 7.50 5.38 -11.98
CA ILE A 248 7.10 6.77 -11.65
C ILE A 248 5.63 6.80 -11.26
N GLN A 249 4.76 6.12 -12.02
CA GLN A 249 3.35 5.96 -11.66
C GLN A 249 3.19 5.31 -10.27
N SER A 250 4.06 4.35 -9.93
CA SER A 250 4.05 3.65 -8.65
C SER A 250 4.54 4.55 -7.51
N ARG A 251 5.49 5.46 -7.74
CA ARG A 251 5.86 6.50 -6.76
C ARG A 251 4.65 7.33 -6.38
N TRP A 252 3.96 7.90 -7.36
CA TRP A 252 2.73 8.68 -7.12
C TRP A 252 1.60 7.87 -6.51
N TYR A 253 1.46 6.60 -6.88
CA TYR A 253 0.46 5.71 -6.29
C TYR A 253 0.65 5.57 -4.77
N SER A 254 1.89 5.59 -4.29
CA SER A 254 2.19 5.51 -2.85
C SER A 254 1.85 6.78 -2.06
N GLU A 255 1.56 7.90 -2.72
CA GLU A 255 1.35 9.22 -2.09
C GLU A 255 -0.11 9.50 -1.71
N PRO A 256 -0.40 10.34 -0.68
CA PRO A 256 -1.76 10.67 -0.26
C PRO A 256 -2.49 11.50 -1.32
N MET A 257 -3.21 10.82 -2.20
CA MET A 257 -3.86 11.44 -3.36
C MET A 257 -5.36 11.56 -3.18
N ARG A 258 -5.86 12.77 -3.45
CA ARG A 258 -7.28 13.11 -3.33
C ARG A 258 -7.96 13.28 -4.67
N ILE A 259 -7.25 13.78 -5.68
CA ILE A 259 -7.81 14.09 -6.99
C ILE A 259 -6.88 13.57 -8.10
N LEU A 260 -7.45 12.90 -9.10
CA LEU A 260 -6.86 12.69 -10.41
C LEU A 260 -7.49 13.65 -11.41
N SER A 261 -6.70 14.56 -11.96
CA SER A 261 -7.18 15.54 -12.94
C SER A 261 -6.90 15.07 -14.37
N PHE A 262 -7.94 15.11 -15.22
CA PHE A 262 -7.88 14.77 -16.63
C PHE A 262 -8.19 16.01 -17.46
N SER A 263 -7.22 16.47 -18.25
CA SER A 263 -7.43 17.55 -19.22
C SER A 263 -8.18 17.04 -20.46
N THR A 264 -8.63 17.95 -21.31
CA THR A 264 -9.04 17.66 -22.71
C THR A 264 -7.99 16.83 -23.44
N SER A 265 -6.71 17.20 -23.29
CA SER A 265 -5.59 16.58 -24.00
C SER A 265 -5.26 15.14 -23.53
N THR A 266 -5.71 14.75 -22.35
CA THR A 266 -5.53 13.39 -21.81
C THR A 266 -6.37 12.35 -22.57
N PHE A 267 -7.47 12.76 -23.20
CA PHE A 267 -8.34 11.87 -23.98
C PHE A 267 -7.88 11.80 -25.44
N ALA A 268 -7.84 10.59 -25.99
CA ALA A 268 -7.68 10.35 -27.42
C ALA A 268 -9.05 10.26 -28.10
N THR A 269 -9.11 10.48 -29.41
CA THR A 269 -10.33 10.30 -30.19
C THR A 269 -10.35 8.91 -30.82
N ASN A 270 -11.44 8.15 -30.64
CA ASN A 270 -11.61 6.86 -31.31
C ASN A 270 -12.06 7.04 -32.78
N PRO A 271 -12.12 5.97 -33.61
CA PRO A 271 -12.57 6.09 -35.00
C PRO A 271 -14.00 6.64 -35.18
N GLY A 272 -14.84 6.55 -34.14
CA GLY A 272 -16.19 7.11 -34.12
C GLY A 272 -16.26 8.58 -33.65
N GLY A 273 -15.12 9.24 -33.41
CA GLY A 273 -15.09 10.63 -32.97
C GLY A 273 -15.30 10.85 -31.47
N HIS A 274 -15.42 9.80 -30.66
CA HIS A 274 -15.66 9.91 -29.21
C HIS A 274 -14.36 9.95 -28.41
N PRO A 275 -14.31 10.72 -27.29
CA PRO A 275 -13.15 10.76 -26.41
C PRO A 275 -13.02 9.45 -25.63
N VAL A 276 -11.81 8.88 -25.61
CA VAL A 276 -11.48 7.64 -24.93
C VAL A 276 -10.09 7.73 -24.28
N LEU A 277 -9.88 6.98 -23.21
CA LEU A 277 -8.57 6.80 -22.60
C LEU A 277 -7.86 5.62 -23.26
N SER A 278 -6.53 5.70 -23.38
CA SER A 278 -5.73 4.54 -23.83
C SER A 278 -5.80 3.39 -22.83
N LYS A 279 -5.36 2.19 -23.24
CA LYS A 279 -5.36 1.02 -22.35
C LYS A 279 -4.48 1.21 -21.11
N ALA A 280 -3.35 1.89 -21.26
CA ALA A 280 -2.48 2.22 -20.13
C ALA A 280 -3.18 3.16 -19.12
N HIS A 281 -3.91 4.17 -19.60
CA HIS A 281 -4.71 5.05 -18.73
C HIS A 281 -5.88 4.33 -18.07
N GLN A 282 -6.55 3.41 -18.77
CA GLN A 282 -7.59 2.56 -18.19
C GLN A 282 -7.02 1.69 -17.06
N ALA A 283 -5.83 1.12 -17.24
CA ALA A 283 -5.14 0.32 -16.23
C ALA A 283 -4.74 1.17 -15.00
N LEU A 284 -4.16 2.36 -15.22
CA LEU A 284 -3.84 3.32 -14.16
C LEU A 284 -5.09 3.69 -13.36
N LEU A 285 -6.18 4.08 -14.04
CA LEU A 285 -7.44 4.45 -13.38
C LEU A 285 -8.00 3.28 -12.57
N THR A 286 -7.99 2.07 -13.12
CA THR A 286 -8.44 0.85 -12.44
C THR A 286 -7.61 0.58 -11.18
N ARG A 287 -6.28 0.77 -11.24
CA ARG A 287 -5.38 0.62 -10.08
C ARG A 287 -5.68 1.66 -9.00
N TYR A 288 -5.91 2.91 -9.36
CA TYR A 288 -6.10 4.01 -8.42
C TYR A 288 -7.49 3.99 -7.77
N ILE A 289 -8.54 3.61 -8.50
CA ILE A 289 -9.90 3.53 -7.93
C ILE A 289 -10.06 2.36 -6.94
N ARG A 290 -9.08 1.47 -6.86
CA ARG A 290 -8.99 0.37 -5.89
C ARG A 290 -8.25 0.76 -4.61
N LEU A 291 -7.75 1.99 -4.49
CA LEU A 291 -7.25 2.52 -3.22
C LEU A 291 -8.36 2.53 -2.17
N GLN A 292 -8.00 2.41 -0.88
CA GLN A 292 -8.98 2.51 0.22
C GLN A 292 -9.75 3.84 0.18
N GLN A 293 -9.03 4.91 -0.16
CA GLN A 293 -9.60 6.22 -0.42
C GLN A 293 -9.41 6.50 -1.92
N PRO A 294 -10.35 6.08 -2.77
CA PRO A 294 -10.21 6.29 -4.20
C PRO A 294 -10.20 7.80 -4.50
N PRO A 295 -9.31 8.27 -5.37
CA PRO A 295 -9.26 9.68 -5.72
C PRO A 295 -10.53 10.08 -6.47
N TRP A 296 -10.94 11.33 -6.27
CA TRP A 296 -11.95 11.95 -7.11
C TRP A 296 -11.39 12.21 -8.50
N LEU A 297 -12.20 12.04 -9.53
CA LEU A 297 -11.81 12.32 -10.91
C LEU A 297 -12.24 13.74 -11.22
N LEU A 298 -11.32 14.59 -11.68
CA LEU A 298 -11.60 15.97 -12.04
C LEU A 298 -11.41 16.15 -13.54
N ILE A 299 -12.48 16.45 -14.28
CA ILE A 299 -12.40 16.75 -15.70
C ILE A 299 -12.16 18.25 -15.86
N SER A 300 -11.02 18.61 -16.43
CA SER A 300 -10.65 20.00 -16.71
C SER A 300 -10.98 20.36 -18.16
N GLY A 301 -11.55 21.55 -18.37
CA GLY A 301 -11.77 22.11 -19.71
C GLY A 301 -12.88 23.16 -19.74
N ALA A 302 -13.17 23.68 -20.93
CA ALA A 302 -14.30 24.58 -21.13
C ALA A 302 -15.62 23.88 -20.74
N SER A 303 -16.51 24.61 -20.08
CA SER A 303 -17.75 24.08 -19.53
C SER A 303 -18.60 23.34 -20.57
N GLU A 304 -18.76 22.04 -20.37
CA GLU A 304 -19.73 21.17 -21.06
C GLU A 304 -21.10 21.19 -20.34
N LEU A 305 -21.25 22.02 -19.30
CA LEU A 305 -22.51 22.18 -18.58
C LEU A 305 -23.53 22.87 -19.51
N PRO A 306 -24.80 22.42 -19.54
CA PRO A 306 -25.81 23.08 -20.35
C PRO A 306 -25.90 24.57 -20.00
N LEU A 307 -26.27 25.42 -20.95
CA LEU A 307 -26.67 26.80 -20.68
C LEU A 307 -28.12 26.83 -20.17
N PRO A 308 -28.51 27.80 -19.32
CA PRO A 308 -29.91 27.95 -18.91
C PRO A 308 -30.77 28.00 -20.18
N ALA A 309 -31.77 27.12 -20.28
CA ALA A 309 -32.64 27.13 -21.44
C ALA A 309 -33.25 28.53 -21.56
N THR A 310 -32.99 29.25 -22.66
CA THR A 310 -33.85 30.36 -23.03
C THR A 310 -35.24 29.75 -23.20
N SER A 311 -36.13 30.09 -22.28
CA SER A 311 -37.52 29.66 -22.24
C SER A 311 -38.18 29.82 -23.62
N ASN A 312 -38.19 28.76 -24.41
CA ASN A 312 -38.97 28.66 -25.64
C ASN A 312 -39.63 27.28 -25.63
N GLY A 313 -40.88 27.26 -25.14
CA GLY A 313 -41.79 26.12 -25.25
C GLY A 313 -42.07 25.44 -23.92
N LEU A 314 -43.30 25.59 -23.43
CA LEU A 314 -43.81 24.89 -22.25
C LEU A 314 -43.70 23.37 -22.42
N SER A 315 -42.92 22.72 -21.56
CA SER A 315 -43.21 21.36 -21.11
C SER A 315 -43.04 21.36 -19.59
N SER A 316 -44.11 21.03 -18.87
CA SER A 316 -44.11 20.92 -17.40
C SER A 316 -42.99 20.00 -16.92
N ASP A 317 -42.32 20.39 -15.82
CA ASP A 317 -41.34 19.54 -15.17
C ASP A 317 -41.94 18.17 -14.83
N PRO A 318 -41.23 17.06 -15.09
CA PRO A 318 -41.74 15.71 -14.84
C PRO A 318 -41.91 15.47 -13.34
N THR A 319 -42.93 14.71 -12.98
CA THR A 319 -43.15 14.28 -11.59
C THR A 319 -42.05 13.30 -11.14
N PRO A 320 -41.82 13.12 -9.82
CA PRO A 320 -40.83 12.17 -9.31
C PRO A 320 -41.03 10.73 -9.81
N ALA A 321 -42.26 10.34 -10.10
CA ALA A 321 -42.59 9.03 -10.68
C ALA A 321 -42.22 8.92 -12.17
N GLU A 322 -42.31 10.02 -12.92
CA GLU A 322 -41.90 10.09 -14.32
C GLU A 322 -40.37 10.15 -14.44
N ALA A 323 -39.71 10.94 -13.58
CA ALA A 323 -38.25 11.04 -13.53
C ALA A 323 -37.56 9.70 -13.20
N ALA A 324 -38.20 8.85 -12.39
CA ALA A 324 -37.70 7.51 -12.06
C ALA A 324 -37.76 6.51 -13.24
N VAL A 325 -38.55 6.80 -14.28
CA VAL A 325 -38.80 5.91 -15.42
C VAL A 325 -38.20 6.47 -16.72
N MET A 326 -37.73 7.73 -16.72
CA MET A 326 -37.03 8.31 -17.87
C MET A 326 -35.71 7.56 -18.14
N PRO A 327 -35.45 7.12 -19.38
CA PRO A 327 -34.17 6.54 -19.73
C PRO A 327 -33.08 7.60 -19.54
N ILE A 328 -32.05 7.28 -18.76
CA ILE A 328 -30.82 8.08 -18.65
C ILE A 328 -30.12 8.03 -20.02
N GLN A 329 -30.53 8.88 -20.95
CA GLN A 329 -29.76 9.11 -22.16
C GLN A 329 -28.53 9.92 -21.75
N PRO A 330 -27.29 9.44 -21.99
CA PRO A 330 -26.12 10.24 -21.72
C PRO A 330 -26.23 11.51 -22.57
N PRO A 331 -26.19 12.70 -21.96
CA PRO A 331 -26.34 13.92 -22.73
C PRO A 331 -25.17 13.99 -23.72
N LEU A 332 -25.48 14.15 -25.01
CA LEU A 332 -24.53 14.44 -26.09
C LEU A 332 -23.58 15.62 -25.76
N GLN A 333 -23.93 16.42 -24.75
CA GLN A 333 -23.24 17.61 -24.28
C GLN A 333 -21.96 17.31 -23.47
N ALA A 334 -21.84 16.15 -22.83
CA ALA A 334 -20.69 15.83 -21.94
C ALA A 334 -20.01 14.49 -22.26
N PRO A 335 -19.36 14.35 -23.43
CA PRO A 335 -18.87 13.06 -23.93
C PRO A 335 -17.75 12.44 -23.07
N ARG A 336 -16.89 13.26 -22.44
CA ARG A 336 -15.83 12.77 -21.53
C ARG A 336 -16.39 12.18 -20.25
N LEU A 337 -17.37 12.86 -19.65
CA LEU A 337 -18.11 12.35 -18.49
C LEU A 337 -18.80 11.02 -18.82
N ALA A 338 -19.50 10.97 -19.95
CA ALA A 338 -20.19 9.75 -20.39
C ALA A 338 -19.22 8.56 -20.54
N TYR A 339 -18.01 8.81 -21.06
CA TYR A 339 -16.97 7.79 -21.17
C TYR A 339 -16.44 7.32 -19.81
N LEU A 340 -16.18 8.21 -18.84
CA LEU A 340 -15.78 7.79 -17.49
C LEU A 340 -16.87 7.01 -16.76
N ARG A 341 -18.15 7.39 -16.94
CA ARG A 341 -19.29 6.61 -16.42
C ARG A 341 -19.43 5.25 -17.10
N TYR A 342 -19.08 5.14 -18.39
CA TYR A 342 -18.94 3.85 -19.05
C TYR A 342 -17.82 3.01 -18.40
N LEU A 343 -16.63 3.58 -18.19
CA LEU A 343 -15.53 2.88 -17.53
C LEU A 343 -15.85 2.42 -16.10
N GLN A 344 -16.64 3.21 -15.34
CA GLN A 344 -17.14 2.81 -14.02
C GLN A 344 -17.97 1.53 -14.09
N ARG A 345 -18.93 1.46 -15.02
CA ARG A 345 -19.80 0.28 -15.21
C ARG A 345 -19.03 -0.94 -15.73
N SER A 346 -17.95 -0.71 -16.46
CA SER A 346 -17.10 -1.73 -17.07
C SER A 346 -15.88 -2.10 -16.21
N GLN A 347 -15.84 -1.72 -14.93
CA GLN A 347 -14.74 -2.11 -14.06
C GLN A 347 -14.67 -3.63 -13.86
N PRO A 348 -13.46 -4.23 -13.94
CA PRO A 348 -13.31 -5.65 -13.67
C PRO A 348 -13.57 -5.96 -12.19
N PRO A 349 -14.15 -7.14 -11.87
CA PRO A 349 -14.39 -7.54 -10.49
C PRO A 349 -13.08 -7.61 -9.70
N LEU A 350 -13.18 -7.44 -8.38
CA LEU A 350 -12.03 -7.55 -7.51
C LEU A 350 -11.53 -9.02 -7.44
N PRO A 351 -10.22 -9.25 -7.58
CA PRO A 351 -9.62 -10.57 -7.37
C PRO A 351 -9.94 -11.14 -5.97
N PRO A 352 -9.91 -12.47 -5.76
CA PRO A 352 -10.19 -13.10 -4.47
C PRO A 352 -9.41 -12.51 -3.29
N LEU A 353 -8.08 -12.37 -3.41
CA LEU A 353 -7.23 -11.77 -2.38
C LEU A 353 -7.65 -10.32 -2.08
N ALA A 354 -7.90 -9.51 -3.11
CA ALA A 354 -8.32 -8.12 -2.94
C ALA A 354 -9.70 -7.99 -2.27
N ARG A 355 -10.62 -8.95 -2.50
CA ARG A 355 -11.92 -9.01 -1.80
C ARG A 355 -11.75 -9.38 -0.33
N PHE A 356 -10.90 -10.36 -0.04
CA PHE A 356 -10.63 -10.78 1.33
C PHE A 356 -9.91 -9.68 2.14
N ALA A 357 -8.97 -8.98 1.51
CA ALA A 357 -8.18 -7.95 2.17
C ALA A 357 -8.89 -6.59 2.33
N GLN A 358 -10.16 -6.47 1.93
CA GLN A 358 -10.93 -5.25 2.14
C GLN A 358 -10.97 -4.88 3.63
N GLY A 359 -10.56 -3.64 3.95
CA GLY A 359 -10.43 -3.16 5.32
C GLY A 359 -9.10 -3.46 6.00
N TYR A 360 -8.28 -4.35 5.45
CA TYR A 360 -6.93 -4.67 5.96
C TYR A 360 -5.79 -3.95 5.23
N GLN A 361 -6.10 -3.27 4.11
CA GLN A 361 -5.09 -2.57 3.31
C GLN A 361 -4.40 -1.47 4.15
N ASP A 362 -3.07 -1.53 4.22
CA ASP A 362 -2.21 -0.67 5.04
C ASP A 362 -2.60 -0.62 6.53
N PHE A 363 -3.42 -1.55 7.02
CA PHE A 363 -3.80 -1.65 8.43
C PHE A 363 -2.74 -2.45 9.19
N LEU A 364 -2.07 -1.79 10.15
CA LEU A 364 -0.98 -2.39 10.90
C LEU A 364 -1.51 -3.29 12.02
N GLN A 365 -1.13 -4.57 11.95
CA GLN A 365 -1.45 -5.58 12.95
C GLN A 365 -0.18 -6.09 13.61
N SER A 366 -0.22 -6.36 14.90
CA SER A 366 0.86 -7.07 15.58
C SER A 366 0.93 -8.51 15.06
N PRO A 367 2.11 -9.05 14.73
CA PRO A 367 2.26 -10.46 14.37
C PRO A 367 1.72 -11.36 15.49
N LEU A 368 1.09 -12.46 15.11
CA LEU A 368 0.58 -13.43 16.08
C LEU A 368 1.75 -14.13 16.78
N GLN A 369 1.53 -14.56 18.02
CA GLN A 369 2.47 -15.40 18.77
C GLN A 369 1.78 -16.68 19.28
N PRO A 370 1.44 -17.65 18.40
CA PRO A 370 0.66 -18.83 18.79
C PRO A 370 1.38 -19.75 19.79
N LEU A 371 2.70 -19.64 19.93
CA LEU A 371 3.46 -20.37 20.94
C LEU A 371 3.21 -19.82 22.35
N THR A 372 3.22 -18.50 22.50
CA THR A 372 2.95 -17.81 23.77
C THR A 372 1.45 -17.83 24.10
N ASP A 373 0.61 -17.47 23.12
CA ASP A 373 -0.80 -17.20 23.32
C ASP A 373 -1.68 -18.35 22.82
N ASN A 374 -2.82 -18.55 23.48
CA ASN A 374 -3.85 -19.45 22.97
C ASN A 374 -4.77 -18.68 22.04
N LEU A 375 -4.71 -19.00 20.74
CA LEU A 375 -5.53 -18.33 19.73
C LEU A 375 -7.04 -18.56 19.98
N GLU A 376 -7.81 -17.53 19.64
CA GLU A 376 -9.28 -17.57 19.68
C GLU A 376 -9.86 -18.36 18.50
N SER A 377 -11.08 -18.86 18.66
CA SER A 377 -11.75 -19.66 17.61
C SER A 377 -11.92 -18.88 16.30
N ILE A 378 -12.14 -17.56 16.36
CA ILE A 378 -12.31 -16.74 15.16
C ILE A 378 -11.00 -16.65 14.35
N THR A 379 -9.84 -16.62 15.00
CA THR A 379 -8.54 -16.62 14.34
C THR A 379 -8.33 -17.90 13.53
N TYR A 380 -8.64 -19.07 14.12
CA TYR A 380 -8.61 -20.33 13.38
C TYR A 380 -9.61 -20.35 12.21
N GLU A 381 -10.79 -19.77 12.37
CA GLU A 381 -11.78 -19.70 11.29
C GLU A 381 -11.29 -18.88 10.11
N VAL A 382 -10.59 -17.77 10.35
CA VAL A 382 -9.96 -16.97 9.30
C VAL A 382 -8.89 -17.80 8.57
N PHE A 383 -8.04 -18.53 9.31
CA PHE A 383 -7.04 -19.41 8.69
C PHE A 383 -7.67 -20.52 7.84
N GLU A 384 -8.83 -21.02 8.23
CA GLU A 384 -9.54 -22.11 7.55
C GLU A 384 -10.27 -21.67 6.28
N LYS A 385 -10.46 -20.36 6.08
CA LYS A 385 -11.09 -19.81 4.86
C LYS A 385 -10.19 -19.89 3.63
N ASP A 386 -8.90 -20.18 3.79
CA ASP A 386 -7.97 -20.34 2.67
C ASP A 386 -7.99 -21.77 2.10
N PRO A 387 -8.60 -22.02 0.93
CA PRO A 387 -8.65 -23.36 0.36
C PRO A 387 -7.31 -23.80 -0.25
N ILE A 388 -6.47 -22.85 -0.68
CA ILE A 388 -5.23 -23.10 -1.41
C ILE A 388 -4.19 -23.70 -0.46
N LYS A 389 -3.99 -23.06 0.71
CA LYS A 389 -3.05 -23.53 1.73
C LYS A 389 -3.25 -25.03 2.03
N TYR A 390 -4.45 -25.43 2.43
CA TYR A 390 -4.71 -26.80 2.86
C TYR A 390 -4.69 -27.81 1.71
N ALA A 391 -5.07 -27.40 0.49
CA ALA A 391 -4.96 -28.26 -0.69
C ALA A 391 -3.49 -28.55 -1.04
N TRP A 392 -2.58 -27.59 -0.85
CA TRP A 392 -1.15 -27.78 -1.06
C TRP A 392 -0.54 -28.71 -0.01
N TYR A 393 -0.91 -28.54 1.27
CA TYR A 393 -0.52 -29.48 2.31
C TYR A 393 -1.01 -30.91 2.03
N GLU A 394 -2.25 -31.08 1.53
CA GLU A 394 -2.76 -32.39 1.11
C GLU A 394 -1.91 -33.01 0.00
N GLN A 395 -1.53 -32.23 -1.02
CA GLN A 395 -0.68 -32.69 -2.12
C GLN A 395 0.73 -33.07 -1.63
N ALA A 396 1.33 -32.26 -0.74
CA ALA A 396 2.63 -32.54 -0.16
C ALA A 396 2.61 -33.85 0.64
N VAL A 397 1.61 -34.05 1.49
CA VAL A 397 1.43 -35.30 2.26
C VAL A 397 1.20 -36.48 1.31
N ALA A 398 0.38 -36.32 0.27
CA ALA A 398 0.11 -37.39 -0.70
C ALA A 398 1.38 -37.83 -1.47
N LEU A 399 2.26 -36.88 -1.81
CA LEU A 399 3.55 -37.19 -2.44
C LEU A 399 4.48 -37.91 -1.46
N ALA A 400 4.62 -37.41 -0.24
CA ALA A 400 5.46 -38.04 0.79
C ALA A 400 4.99 -39.46 1.14
N LEU A 401 3.67 -39.69 1.18
CA LEU A 401 3.09 -41.02 1.40
C LEU A 401 3.51 -42.01 0.31
N LYS A 402 3.47 -41.62 -0.96
CA LYS A 402 3.88 -42.49 -2.08
C LYS A 402 5.35 -42.86 -1.99
N ASP A 403 6.21 -41.86 -1.82
CA ASP A 403 7.65 -42.04 -1.72
C ASP A 403 8.06 -42.97 -0.56
N LEU A 404 7.39 -42.85 0.60
CA LEU A 404 7.68 -43.68 1.77
C LEU A 404 7.03 -45.05 1.73
N HIS A 405 5.78 -45.17 1.24
CA HIS A 405 5.12 -46.47 1.17
C HIS A 405 5.77 -47.40 0.17
N ASP A 406 6.35 -46.85 -0.90
CA ASP A 406 7.12 -47.63 -1.86
C ASP A 406 8.33 -48.33 -1.24
N GLU A 407 8.93 -47.74 -0.21
CA GLU A 407 10.05 -48.32 0.54
C GLU A 407 9.57 -49.19 1.72
N LEU A 408 8.65 -48.69 2.53
CA LEU A 408 8.35 -49.26 3.86
C LEU A 408 7.32 -50.40 3.82
N LYS A 409 6.44 -50.44 2.81
CA LYS A 409 5.39 -51.47 2.64
C LYS A 409 4.53 -51.75 3.90
N ARG A 410 4.34 -50.73 4.74
CA ARG A 410 3.50 -50.74 5.95
C ARG A 410 2.67 -49.46 6.08
N PRO A 411 1.69 -49.38 7.00
CA PRO A 411 1.04 -48.12 7.32
C PRO A 411 2.05 -47.06 7.78
N ILE A 412 1.89 -45.82 7.32
CA ILE A 412 2.81 -44.70 7.57
C ILE A 412 2.37 -43.93 8.82
N ILE A 413 3.30 -43.65 9.74
CA ILE A 413 3.01 -42.87 10.96
C ILE A 413 3.09 -41.39 10.61
N VAL A 414 1.94 -40.70 10.68
CA VAL A 414 1.82 -39.28 10.36
C VAL A 414 1.45 -38.51 11.62
N ALA A 415 2.27 -37.54 12.01
CA ALA A 415 2.02 -36.67 13.15
C ALA A 415 1.83 -35.23 12.68
N VAL A 416 0.65 -34.67 12.95
CA VAL A 416 0.38 -33.24 12.79
C VAL A 416 0.66 -32.55 14.12
N VAL A 417 1.65 -31.67 14.16
CA VAL A 417 2.06 -30.93 15.36
C VAL A 417 1.65 -29.46 15.25
N GLY A 418 0.94 -28.96 16.27
CA GLY A 418 0.19 -27.70 16.14
C GLY A 418 -1.10 -27.91 15.33
N ALA A 419 -1.90 -28.92 15.71
CA ALA A 419 -3.05 -29.36 14.92
C ALA A 419 -4.21 -28.35 14.84
N GLY A 420 -4.27 -27.35 15.72
CA GLY A 420 -5.33 -26.36 15.79
C GLY A 420 -6.71 -27.01 15.90
N ARG A 421 -7.65 -26.62 15.04
CA ARG A 421 -9.00 -27.24 14.93
C ARG A 421 -9.04 -28.48 14.01
N GLY A 422 -7.88 -28.95 13.58
CA GLY A 422 -7.69 -30.18 12.80
C GLY A 422 -7.73 -30.11 11.27
N PRO A 423 -7.68 -28.96 10.57
CA PRO A 423 -7.77 -28.96 9.10
C PRO A 423 -6.62 -29.75 8.45
N LEU A 424 -5.38 -29.66 8.95
CA LEU A 424 -4.24 -30.42 8.41
C LEU A 424 -4.35 -31.93 8.67
N MET A 425 -4.89 -32.33 9.81
CA MET A 425 -5.16 -33.75 10.07
C MET A 425 -6.23 -34.27 9.10
N THR A 426 -7.32 -33.52 8.92
CA THR A 426 -8.34 -33.83 7.89
C THR A 426 -7.71 -33.99 6.50
N ARG A 427 -6.84 -33.07 6.09
CA ARG A 427 -6.12 -33.15 4.80
C ARG A 427 -5.17 -34.34 4.72
N SER A 428 -4.50 -34.70 5.81
CA SER A 428 -3.63 -35.88 5.86
C SER A 428 -4.44 -37.17 5.70
N LEU A 429 -5.64 -37.25 6.30
CA LEU A 429 -6.57 -38.37 6.12
C LEU A 429 -7.12 -38.41 4.68
N MET A 430 -7.42 -37.27 4.08
CA MET A 430 -7.83 -37.19 2.67
C MET A 430 -6.72 -37.64 1.72
N ALA A 431 -5.47 -37.20 1.95
CA ALA A 431 -4.30 -37.65 1.20
C ALA A 431 -4.12 -39.18 1.29
N SER A 432 -4.28 -39.76 2.48
CA SER A 432 -4.28 -41.21 2.70
C SER A 432 -5.38 -41.91 1.89
N ASN A 433 -6.61 -41.41 1.91
CA ASN A 433 -7.71 -41.98 1.14
C ASN A 433 -7.48 -41.89 -0.38
N THR A 434 -7.05 -40.73 -0.87
CA THR A 434 -6.81 -40.48 -2.31
C THR A 434 -5.66 -41.34 -2.85
N THR A 435 -4.64 -41.59 -2.03
CA THR A 435 -3.50 -42.43 -2.42
C THR A 435 -3.74 -43.93 -2.19
N GLY A 436 -4.72 -44.29 -1.36
CA GLY A 436 -4.94 -45.68 -0.92
C GLY A 436 -3.91 -46.19 0.09
N ILE A 437 -3.03 -45.31 0.60
CA ILE A 437 -1.94 -45.67 1.51
C ILE A 437 -2.41 -45.48 2.95
N PRO A 438 -2.45 -46.52 3.79
CA PRO A 438 -2.93 -46.41 5.16
C PRO A 438 -1.96 -45.60 6.04
N ILE A 439 -2.51 -44.77 6.93
CA ILE A 439 -1.74 -44.01 7.91
C ILE A 439 -2.16 -44.32 9.36
N LEU A 440 -1.23 -44.15 10.28
CA LEU A 440 -1.45 -44.06 11.73
C LEU A 440 -1.39 -42.58 12.14
N PRO A 441 -2.54 -41.91 12.36
CA PRO A 441 -2.61 -40.46 12.51
C PRO A 441 -2.51 -39.99 13.97
N PHE A 442 -1.59 -39.05 14.23
CA PHE A 442 -1.39 -38.38 15.52
C PHE A 442 -1.65 -36.88 15.37
N ALA A 443 -2.45 -36.28 16.25
CA ALA A 443 -2.71 -34.84 16.28
C ALA A 443 -2.26 -34.27 17.63
N VAL A 444 -1.19 -33.48 17.62
CA VAL A 444 -0.59 -32.88 18.83
C VAL A 444 -0.95 -31.40 18.89
N GLU A 445 -1.54 -30.97 20.00
CA GLU A 445 -1.97 -29.59 20.20
C GLU A 445 -1.78 -29.15 21.67
N LYS A 446 -1.22 -27.96 21.90
CA LYS A 446 -1.03 -27.41 23.25
C LYS A 446 -2.27 -26.68 23.75
N ASN A 447 -2.97 -25.98 22.85
CA ASN A 447 -4.09 -25.13 23.19
C ASN A 447 -5.24 -26.00 23.74
N PRO A 448 -5.59 -25.85 25.03
CA PRO A 448 -6.61 -26.68 25.66
C PRO A 448 -7.99 -26.53 25.01
N ASN A 449 -8.27 -25.37 24.41
CA ASN A 449 -9.57 -25.08 23.79
C ASN A 449 -9.69 -25.77 22.43
N ALA A 450 -8.63 -25.70 21.60
CA ALA A 450 -8.57 -26.38 20.32
C ALA A 450 -8.59 -27.91 20.49
N TYR A 451 -7.92 -28.42 21.52
CA TYR A 451 -7.92 -29.84 21.89
C TYR A 451 -9.34 -30.42 22.09
N VAL A 452 -10.23 -29.70 22.78
CA VAL A 452 -11.63 -30.15 22.98
C VAL A 452 -12.34 -30.33 21.63
N LEU A 453 -12.08 -29.43 20.67
CA LEU A 453 -12.67 -29.53 19.34
C LEU A 453 -12.09 -30.70 18.53
N LEU A 454 -10.78 -30.97 18.65
CA LEU A 454 -10.14 -32.14 18.04
C LEU A 454 -10.74 -33.44 18.57
N GLN A 455 -10.97 -33.56 19.88
CA GLN A 455 -11.62 -34.74 20.48
C GLN A 455 -13.04 -34.93 19.95
N ARG A 456 -13.84 -33.85 19.91
CA ARG A 456 -15.19 -33.89 19.34
C ARG A 456 -15.15 -34.31 17.88
N ARG A 457 -14.26 -33.70 17.09
CA ARG A 457 -14.11 -34.02 15.66
C ARG A 457 -13.72 -35.48 15.46
N ASN A 458 -12.77 -36.00 16.23
CA ASN A 458 -12.40 -37.41 16.16
C ASN A 458 -13.58 -38.35 16.42
N ALA A 459 -14.47 -37.99 17.35
CA ALA A 459 -15.65 -38.78 17.68
C ALA A 459 -16.79 -38.67 16.66
N THR A 460 -16.97 -37.50 16.01
CA THR A 460 -18.17 -37.21 15.20
C THR A 460 -17.92 -37.12 13.69
N ASP A 461 -16.69 -36.83 13.25
CA ASP A 461 -16.36 -36.65 11.84
C ASP A 461 -16.22 -38.03 11.14
N PRO A 462 -17.03 -38.30 10.10
CA PRO A 462 -17.00 -39.59 9.39
C PRO A 462 -15.65 -39.91 8.71
N LEU A 463 -14.77 -38.92 8.52
CA LEU A 463 -13.43 -39.16 8.00
C LEU A 463 -12.45 -39.60 9.11
N TRP A 464 -12.66 -39.13 10.34
CA TRP A 464 -11.77 -39.38 11.47
C TRP A 464 -12.10 -40.68 12.20
N THR A 465 -13.38 -41.07 12.28
CA THR A 465 -13.86 -42.38 12.77
C THR A 465 -13.23 -42.88 14.09
N GLY A 466 -12.83 -41.96 14.98
CA GLY A 466 -12.14 -42.28 16.23
C GLY A 466 -10.71 -42.79 16.08
N ARG A 467 -10.14 -42.85 14.86
CA ARG A 467 -8.80 -43.41 14.60
C ARG A 467 -7.64 -42.44 14.81
N VAL A 468 -7.91 -41.14 15.03
CA VAL A 468 -6.86 -40.16 15.30
C VAL A 468 -6.46 -40.18 16.77
N GLN A 469 -5.16 -40.33 17.06
CA GLN A 469 -4.63 -40.18 18.41
C GLN A 469 -4.44 -38.69 18.72
N VAL A 470 -5.37 -38.12 19.48
CA VAL A 470 -5.35 -36.69 19.84
C VAL A 470 -4.60 -36.50 21.16
N ILE A 471 -3.48 -35.77 21.13
CA ILE A 471 -2.59 -35.55 22.29
C ILE A 471 -2.58 -34.07 22.69
N LYS A 472 -2.88 -33.80 23.96
CA LYS A 472 -2.78 -32.46 24.55
C LYS A 472 -1.40 -32.26 25.15
N THR A 473 -0.50 -31.62 24.41
CA THR A 473 0.83 -31.25 24.90
C THR A 473 1.45 -30.20 24.00
N ASP A 474 2.39 -29.42 24.54
CA ASP A 474 3.40 -28.79 23.71
C ASP A 474 4.19 -29.87 22.96
N MET A 475 4.39 -29.69 21.65
CA MET A 475 5.08 -30.67 20.80
C MET A 475 6.51 -30.94 21.28
N ARG A 476 7.15 -29.95 21.90
CA ARG A 476 8.52 -30.02 22.44
C ARG A 476 8.61 -30.89 23.70
N SER A 477 7.47 -31.20 24.31
CA SER A 477 7.33 -32.08 25.48
C SER A 477 6.60 -33.39 25.16
N TRP A 478 6.25 -33.63 23.89
CA TRP A 478 5.55 -34.85 23.50
C TRP A 478 6.45 -36.07 23.71
N ALA A 479 5.92 -37.14 24.30
CA ALA A 479 6.65 -38.40 24.53
C ALA A 479 6.89 -39.23 23.24
N GLY A 480 6.25 -38.85 22.13
CA GLY A 480 6.37 -39.53 20.84
C GLY A 480 5.19 -40.45 20.53
N PRO A 481 5.14 -41.01 19.31
CA PRO A 481 4.07 -41.89 18.89
C PRO A 481 4.23 -43.29 19.50
N THR A 482 3.12 -43.98 19.67
CA THR A 482 3.10 -45.41 19.99
C THR A 482 2.57 -46.22 18.80
N ASP A 483 3.13 -47.39 18.55
CA ASP A 483 2.60 -48.29 17.54
C ASP A 483 1.23 -48.89 17.93
N ALA A 484 0.68 -49.74 17.07
CA ALA A 484 -0.61 -50.41 17.32
C ALA A 484 -0.63 -51.31 18.57
N ASN A 485 0.55 -51.68 19.10
CA ASN A 485 0.71 -52.50 20.29
C ASN A 485 1.05 -51.66 21.54
N GLY A 486 1.05 -50.33 21.43
CA GLY A 486 1.39 -49.42 22.52
C GLY A 486 2.89 -49.28 22.81
N SER A 487 3.75 -49.79 21.93
CA SER A 487 5.21 -49.65 22.07
C SER A 487 5.72 -48.33 21.47
N PRO A 488 6.80 -47.73 21.99
CA PRO A 488 7.38 -46.52 21.41
C PRO A 488 7.73 -46.70 19.92
N ALA A 489 7.32 -45.75 19.09
CA ALA A 489 7.56 -45.74 17.65
C ALA A 489 8.24 -44.44 17.20
N LYS A 490 8.57 -44.35 15.91
CA LYS A 490 9.05 -43.12 15.26
C LYS A 490 8.05 -42.62 14.24
N VAL A 491 7.99 -41.31 14.07
CA VAL A 491 7.17 -40.63 13.06
C VAL A 491 7.85 -40.75 11.70
N ASP A 492 7.09 -41.08 10.66
CA ASP A 492 7.60 -41.10 9.29
C ASP A 492 7.38 -39.76 8.58
N ILE A 493 6.22 -39.14 8.81
CA ILE A 493 5.88 -37.82 8.27
C ILE A 493 5.42 -36.92 9.43
N LEU A 494 6.18 -35.86 9.70
CA LEU A 494 5.83 -34.80 10.62
C LEU A 494 5.26 -33.62 9.81
N VAL A 495 4.05 -33.18 10.12
CA VAL A 495 3.37 -32.09 9.41
C VAL A 495 3.10 -30.94 10.38
N SER A 496 3.43 -29.72 9.97
CA SER A 496 3.21 -28.51 10.76
C SER A 496 2.86 -27.32 9.88
N GLU A 497 2.17 -26.34 10.45
CA GLU A 497 1.95 -25.02 9.86
C GLU A 497 2.08 -24.01 11.01
N LEU A 498 3.31 -23.56 11.20
CA LEU A 498 3.76 -22.65 12.26
C LEU A 498 4.45 -21.43 11.65
N LEU A 499 4.09 -21.10 10.40
CA LEU A 499 4.77 -20.08 9.62
C LEU A 499 4.07 -18.73 9.80
N GLY A 500 4.85 -17.71 10.12
CA GLY A 500 4.38 -16.33 10.03
C GLY A 500 4.69 -15.70 8.67
N SER A 501 4.32 -14.42 8.53
CA SER A 501 4.57 -13.61 7.32
C SER A 501 6.04 -13.43 6.93
N PHE A 502 6.97 -13.74 7.83
CA PHE A 502 8.42 -13.76 7.59
C PHE A 502 9.00 -15.16 7.81
N ALA A 503 8.19 -16.20 7.56
CA ALA A 503 8.42 -17.61 7.85
C ALA A 503 8.64 -17.92 9.33
N ASP A 504 9.79 -17.57 9.89
CA ASP A 504 10.24 -18.03 11.21
C ASP A 504 9.77 -17.13 12.38
N ASN A 505 9.02 -16.06 12.11
CA ASN A 505 8.59 -15.09 13.12
C ASN A 505 7.54 -15.64 14.12
N GLU A 506 7.02 -16.85 13.88
CA GLU A 506 6.17 -17.59 14.82
C GLU A 506 6.88 -18.79 15.47
N LEU A 507 8.22 -18.79 15.46
CA LEU A 507 9.08 -19.76 16.16
C LEU A 507 8.96 -21.21 15.66
N SER A 508 8.63 -21.38 14.37
CA SER A 508 8.68 -22.68 13.71
C SER A 508 10.01 -23.43 13.92
N PRO A 509 11.20 -22.80 13.81
CA PRO A 509 12.46 -23.50 14.04
C PRO A 509 12.55 -24.12 15.43
N GLU A 510 12.30 -23.32 16.46
CA GLU A 510 12.36 -23.74 17.87
C GLU A 510 11.32 -24.81 18.21
N CYS A 511 10.13 -24.72 17.62
CA CYS A 511 9.08 -25.72 17.80
C CYS A 511 9.45 -27.06 17.17
N LEU A 512 9.91 -27.04 15.91
CA LEU A 512 10.28 -28.24 15.16
C LEU A 512 11.54 -28.90 15.71
N ASP A 513 12.50 -28.11 16.18
CA ASP A 513 13.69 -28.61 16.86
C ASP A 513 13.35 -29.44 18.09
N GLY A 514 12.35 -29.00 18.85
CA GLY A 514 11.91 -29.71 20.05
C GLY A 514 11.14 -31.00 19.79
N VAL A 515 10.64 -31.26 18.58
CA VAL A 515 9.83 -32.47 18.28
C VAL A 515 10.45 -33.40 17.25
N GLN A 516 11.40 -32.94 16.43
CA GLN A 516 11.97 -33.73 15.35
C GLN A 516 12.79 -34.94 15.82
N HIS A 517 13.18 -35.02 17.09
CA HIS A 517 13.79 -36.23 17.65
C HIS A 517 12.84 -37.46 17.60
N HIS A 518 11.54 -37.25 17.39
CA HIS A 518 10.56 -38.31 17.12
C HIS A 518 10.50 -38.77 15.67
N LEU A 519 11.07 -38.03 14.72
CA LEU A 519 11.17 -38.47 13.34
C LEU A 519 12.10 -39.68 13.21
N HIS A 520 11.81 -40.54 12.23
CA HIS A 520 12.70 -41.64 11.91
C HIS A 520 14.03 -41.11 11.35
N PRO A 521 15.19 -41.55 11.87
CA PRO A 521 16.49 -40.93 11.55
C PRO A 521 16.93 -41.10 10.08
N SER A 522 16.50 -42.15 9.39
CA SER A 522 16.94 -42.43 8.01
C SER A 522 15.99 -41.96 6.93
N HIS A 523 14.68 -41.92 7.21
CA HIS A 523 13.64 -41.70 6.19
C HIS A 523 12.54 -40.76 6.65
N GLY A 524 12.61 -40.24 7.87
CA GLY A 524 11.62 -39.30 8.40
C GLY A 524 11.61 -38.01 7.59
N VAL A 525 10.42 -37.52 7.29
CA VAL A 525 10.19 -36.30 6.51
C VAL A 525 9.48 -35.27 7.37
N SER A 526 9.94 -34.03 7.33
CA SER A 526 9.17 -32.89 7.83
C SER A 526 8.48 -32.17 6.67
N ILE A 527 7.25 -31.73 6.90
CA ILE A 527 6.46 -30.87 6.01
C ILE A 527 6.06 -29.64 6.85
N PRO A 528 6.59 -28.44 6.56
CA PRO A 528 7.48 -28.11 5.44
C PRO A 528 8.91 -28.67 5.58
N GLN A 529 9.57 -28.90 4.44
CA GLN A 529 10.99 -29.27 4.38
C GLN A 529 11.92 -28.07 4.53
N SER A 530 11.54 -26.91 4.01
CA SER A 530 12.27 -25.66 4.24
C SER A 530 11.39 -24.44 4.07
N TYR A 531 11.85 -23.33 4.61
CA TYR A 531 11.23 -22.03 4.45
C TYR A 531 12.24 -20.91 4.55
N THR A 532 11.99 -19.87 3.78
CA THR A 532 12.95 -18.82 3.46
C THR A 532 12.31 -17.47 3.67
N ALA A 533 12.97 -16.60 4.44
CA ALA A 533 12.57 -15.21 4.65
C ALA A 533 13.13 -14.32 3.53
N TRP A 534 12.33 -13.39 3.01
CA TRP A 534 12.66 -12.52 1.88
C TRP A 534 12.34 -11.07 2.19
N ALA A 535 13.17 -10.13 1.77
CA ALA A 535 13.00 -8.71 2.09
C ALA A 535 13.19 -7.77 0.89
N SER A 536 12.56 -6.60 0.94
CA SER A 536 12.78 -5.49 -0.01
C SER A 536 12.48 -4.13 0.62
N PRO A 537 13.30 -3.09 0.39
CA PRO A 537 13.04 -1.73 0.87
C PRO A 537 11.92 -1.06 0.09
N ILE A 538 11.01 -0.39 0.80
CA ILE A 538 9.82 0.24 0.22
C ILE A 538 9.63 1.69 0.66
N SER A 539 8.94 2.45 -0.20
CA SER A 539 8.34 3.75 0.11
C SER A 539 6.87 3.55 0.45
N SER A 540 6.46 3.89 1.66
CA SER A 540 5.05 3.95 2.09
C SER A 540 4.83 5.13 3.02
N PRO A 541 4.60 6.34 2.46
CA PRO A 541 4.36 7.53 3.27
C PRO A 541 3.05 7.46 4.05
N ARG A 542 2.07 6.67 3.60
CA ARG A 542 0.81 6.43 4.33
C ARG A 542 1.06 5.72 5.65
N ILE A 543 1.77 4.58 5.63
CA ILE A 543 2.10 3.82 6.84
C ILE A 543 2.99 4.66 7.76
N TYR A 544 3.98 5.37 7.19
CA TYR A 544 4.82 6.27 7.97
C TYR A 544 4.02 7.37 8.67
N ALA A 545 3.09 8.03 7.96
CA ALA A 545 2.24 9.07 8.52
C ALA A 545 1.34 8.53 9.64
N ASP A 546 0.76 7.33 9.47
CA ASP A 546 -0.03 6.67 10.51
C ASP A 546 0.80 6.43 11.78
N LEU A 547 1.98 5.83 11.65
CA LEU A 547 2.90 5.62 12.78
C LEU A 547 3.32 6.95 13.42
N LEU A 548 3.72 7.94 12.63
CA LEU A 548 4.16 9.25 13.12
C LEU A 548 3.11 9.91 14.03
N HIS A 549 1.83 9.82 13.66
CA HIS A 549 0.71 10.41 14.38
C HIS A 549 0.10 9.51 15.48
N ARG A 550 0.76 8.41 15.86
CA ARG A 550 0.47 7.61 17.06
C ARG A 550 1.44 7.94 18.21
N PRO A 551 1.30 9.07 18.92
CA PRO A 551 2.25 9.48 19.96
C PRO A 551 2.19 8.60 21.23
N SER A 552 1.10 7.86 21.43
CA SER A 552 0.89 7.01 22.61
C SER A 552 1.62 5.68 22.56
N ASP A 553 2.19 5.29 21.42
CA ASP A 553 2.90 4.03 21.22
C ASP A 553 4.41 4.29 21.06
N PRO A 554 5.22 4.14 22.12
CA PRO A 554 6.66 4.36 22.05
C PRO A 554 7.41 3.25 21.30
N GLU A 555 6.81 2.07 21.15
CA GLU A 555 7.46 0.89 20.56
C GLU A 555 7.17 0.76 19.07
N LYS A 556 6.40 1.69 18.51
CA LYS A 556 5.90 1.64 17.14
C LYS A 556 6.97 1.54 16.03
N TRP A 557 8.19 1.97 16.31
CA TRP A 557 9.32 1.87 15.38
C TRP A 557 10.18 0.62 15.62
N SER A 558 9.96 -0.05 16.74
CA SER A 558 10.68 -1.25 17.19
C SER A 558 9.91 -2.53 16.92
N LEU A 559 8.67 -2.41 16.43
CA LEU A 559 7.79 -3.53 16.12
C LEU A 559 7.71 -3.79 14.62
N PRO A 560 7.82 -5.05 14.17
CA PRO A 560 7.33 -5.43 12.86
C PRO A 560 5.81 -5.54 12.86
N TYR A 561 5.17 -5.26 11.74
CA TYR A 561 3.71 -5.30 11.59
C TYR A 561 3.30 -6.21 10.44
N VAL A 562 2.30 -7.06 10.66
CA VAL A 562 1.60 -7.73 9.56
C VAL A 562 0.62 -6.72 8.96
N THR A 563 0.67 -6.53 7.64
CA THR A 563 -0.18 -5.55 6.95
C THR A 563 -0.35 -5.92 5.48
N MET A 564 -1.56 -5.77 4.95
CA MET A 564 -1.77 -5.87 3.51
C MET A 564 -1.21 -4.61 2.86
N LEU A 565 0.07 -4.64 2.48
CA LEU A 565 0.72 -3.54 1.76
C LEU A 565 -0.07 -3.21 0.49
N HIS A 566 -0.63 -2.00 0.44
CA HIS A 566 -1.50 -1.55 -0.64
C HIS A 566 -0.99 -0.25 -1.24
N GLN A 567 -0.92 0.83 -0.47
CA GLN A 567 -0.46 2.13 -0.95
C GLN A 567 1.04 2.33 -0.72
N PHE A 568 1.85 1.64 -1.52
CA PHE A 568 3.32 1.65 -1.41
C PHE A 568 4.01 1.53 -2.77
N SER A 569 5.34 1.66 -2.78
CA SER A 569 6.17 1.41 -3.96
C SER A 569 7.53 0.82 -3.61
N TYR A 570 8.02 -0.13 -4.42
CA TYR A 570 9.37 -0.70 -4.25
C TYR A 570 10.45 0.28 -4.69
N LEU A 571 11.53 0.37 -3.92
CA LEU A 571 12.65 1.27 -4.24
C LEU A 571 13.68 0.67 -5.19
N SER A 572 13.75 -0.66 -5.25
CA SER A 572 14.65 -1.40 -6.12
C SER A 572 13.86 -2.41 -6.96
N HIS A 573 14.26 -2.55 -8.22
CA HIS A 573 13.63 -3.43 -9.21
C HIS A 573 14.66 -3.94 -10.22
N THR A 574 14.38 -5.08 -10.83
CA THR A 574 15.19 -5.65 -11.91
C THR A 574 14.64 -5.22 -13.28
N ASP A 575 15.35 -5.50 -14.36
CA ASP A 575 14.86 -5.27 -15.73
C ASP A 575 13.89 -6.37 -16.22
N GLU A 576 13.59 -7.35 -15.38
CA GLU A 576 12.68 -8.44 -15.74
C GLU A 576 11.23 -7.96 -15.65
N ALA A 577 10.50 -8.12 -16.76
CA ALA A 577 9.06 -7.88 -16.78
C ALA A 577 8.35 -9.03 -16.06
N LEU A 578 7.43 -8.68 -15.15
CA LEU A 578 6.53 -9.68 -14.59
C LEU A 578 5.37 -9.92 -15.57
N PRO A 579 4.92 -11.18 -15.74
CA PRO A 579 3.68 -11.45 -16.45
C PRO A 579 2.53 -10.71 -15.74
N PRO A 580 1.51 -10.25 -16.49
CA PRO A 580 0.37 -9.55 -15.91
C PRO A 580 -0.31 -10.43 -14.85
N THR A 581 -0.19 -10.02 -13.59
CA THR A 581 -0.78 -10.74 -12.45
C THR A 581 -2.27 -10.45 -12.36
N SER A 582 -3.04 -11.37 -11.76
CA SER A 582 -4.47 -11.15 -11.49
C SER A 582 -4.71 -9.97 -10.54
N ALA A 583 -3.71 -9.64 -9.71
CA ALA A 583 -3.68 -8.49 -8.82
C ALA A 583 -3.37 -7.15 -9.53
N GLY A 584 -2.71 -7.17 -10.70
CA GLY A 584 -2.52 -6.00 -11.56
C GLY A 584 -1.67 -4.87 -10.98
N LEU A 585 -0.69 -5.17 -10.12
CA LEU A 585 0.01 -4.11 -9.36
C LEU A 585 1.31 -3.63 -10.01
N LEU A 586 2.10 -4.47 -10.68
CA LEU A 586 3.37 -4.07 -11.31
C LEU A 586 3.63 -4.90 -12.58
N SER A 587 4.10 -4.26 -13.65
CA SER A 587 4.69 -4.89 -14.84
C SER A 587 6.21 -5.06 -14.74
N PHE A 588 6.84 -4.51 -13.71
CA PHE A 588 8.26 -4.71 -13.39
C PHE A 588 8.45 -5.62 -12.18
N SER A 589 9.56 -6.36 -12.17
CA SER A 589 9.93 -7.25 -11.06
C SER A 589 10.64 -6.48 -9.94
N PRO A 590 10.07 -6.37 -8.72
CA PRO A 590 10.77 -5.80 -7.59
C PRO A 590 11.99 -6.63 -7.18
N SER A 591 13.05 -5.96 -6.72
CA SER A 591 14.21 -6.63 -6.15
C SER A 591 13.87 -7.11 -4.75
N ILE A 592 13.54 -8.40 -4.64
CA ILE A 592 13.21 -9.08 -3.39
C ILE A 592 14.32 -10.12 -3.16
N GLN A 593 15.05 -10.00 -2.06
CA GLN A 593 16.25 -10.80 -1.80
C GLN A 593 16.08 -11.69 -0.57
N GLN A 594 16.69 -12.88 -0.64
CA GLN A 594 16.66 -13.87 0.44
C GLN A 594 17.47 -13.37 1.63
N CYS A 595 16.86 -13.38 2.81
CA CYS A 595 17.52 -13.10 4.08
C CYS A 595 18.22 -14.36 4.61
N TRP A 596 17.43 -15.41 4.87
CA TRP A 596 17.91 -16.69 5.39
C TRP A 596 16.89 -17.80 5.16
N GLU A 597 17.33 -19.04 5.36
CA GLU A 597 16.51 -20.24 5.25
C GLU A 597 16.65 -21.11 6.51
N PHE A 598 15.59 -21.85 6.82
CA PHE A 598 15.59 -22.98 7.74
C PHE A 598 15.15 -24.24 7.00
N SER A 599 15.71 -25.38 7.36
CA SER A 599 15.39 -26.68 6.77
C SER A 599 15.12 -27.71 7.86
N HIS A 600 14.19 -28.63 7.59
CA HIS A 600 13.73 -29.65 8.52
C HIS A 600 13.65 -31.02 7.83
N PRO A 601 14.12 -32.10 8.49
CA PRO A 601 14.72 -32.13 9.83
C PRO A 601 16.15 -31.58 9.86
N LEU A 602 16.58 -31.07 11.02
CA LEU A 602 17.99 -30.74 11.25
C LEU A 602 18.85 -32.00 11.42
N PRO A 603 20.17 -31.91 11.15
CA PRO A 603 21.10 -32.97 11.47
C PRO A 603 21.10 -33.30 12.97
N HIS A 604 21.15 -34.59 13.32
CA HIS A 604 21.18 -35.06 14.71
C HIS A 604 22.29 -34.41 15.55
N SER A 605 23.46 -34.16 14.96
CA SER A 605 24.58 -33.51 15.66
C SER A 605 24.24 -32.10 16.16
N VAL A 606 23.40 -31.35 15.45
CA VAL A 606 22.96 -30.01 15.86
C VAL A 606 22.01 -30.12 17.05
N LEU A 607 21.08 -31.09 17.01
CA LEU A 607 20.12 -31.33 18.08
C LEU A 607 20.80 -31.84 19.36
N ASP A 608 21.75 -32.76 19.23
CA ASP A 608 22.50 -33.30 20.36
C ASP A 608 23.32 -32.20 21.05
N GLN A 609 23.94 -31.30 20.25
CA GLN A 609 24.64 -30.14 20.77
C GLN A 609 23.68 -29.18 21.50
N SER A 610 22.54 -28.86 20.90
CA SER A 610 21.51 -28.00 21.50
C SER A 610 21.00 -28.58 22.82
N ALA A 611 20.67 -29.87 22.85
CA ALA A 611 20.24 -30.57 24.07
C ALA A 611 21.31 -30.57 25.16
N THR A 612 22.57 -30.76 24.79
CA THR A 612 23.71 -30.69 25.74
C THR A 612 23.84 -29.31 26.35
N ARG A 613 23.73 -28.24 25.54
CA ARG A 613 23.76 -26.86 26.02
C ARG A 613 22.59 -26.56 26.95
N LYS A 614 21.38 -27.01 26.61
CA LYS A 614 20.16 -26.80 27.39
C LYS A 614 20.19 -27.43 28.79
N GLN A 615 20.98 -28.49 29.00
CA GLN A 615 21.17 -29.10 30.32
C GLN A 615 22.05 -28.26 31.25
N GLY A 616 22.70 -27.21 30.72
CA GLY A 616 23.71 -26.44 31.42
C GLY A 616 25.04 -27.20 31.52
N GLY A 617 26.13 -26.48 31.79
CA GLY A 617 27.46 -27.07 31.90
C GLY A 617 28.54 -26.06 32.24
N PRO A 618 29.83 -26.49 32.23
CA PRO A 618 30.97 -25.59 32.49
C PRO A 618 31.31 -24.68 31.30
N LEU A 619 30.53 -24.75 30.21
CA LEU A 619 30.71 -23.89 29.04
C LEU A 619 30.34 -22.45 29.41
N ALA A 620 30.98 -21.49 28.74
CA ALA A 620 30.63 -20.08 28.90
C ALA A 620 29.17 -19.84 28.45
N SER A 621 28.55 -18.81 29.00
CA SER A 621 27.23 -18.35 28.54
C SER A 621 27.25 -18.07 27.04
N GLY A 622 26.13 -18.37 26.39
CA GLY A 622 25.89 -18.03 25.01
C GLY A 622 25.93 -16.51 24.76
N LEU A 623 25.97 -16.13 23.48
CA LEU A 623 26.08 -14.77 22.99
C LEU A 623 24.97 -13.84 23.51
N GLY A 624 23.78 -14.39 23.80
CA GLY A 624 22.64 -13.67 24.37
C GLY A 624 22.56 -13.70 25.90
N GLY A 625 23.56 -14.24 26.59
CA GLY A 625 23.57 -14.40 28.06
C GLY A 625 22.86 -15.67 28.58
N GLY A 626 22.32 -16.50 27.69
CA GLY A 626 21.75 -17.82 27.99
C GLY A 626 22.79 -18.96 28.02
N ASP A 627 22.33 -20.20 27.89
CA ASP A 627 23.15 -21.41 27.80
C ASP A 627 23.64 -21.70 26.36
N GLY A 628 23.20 -20.90 25.40
CA GLY A 628 23.49 -20.99 23.97
C GLY A 628 22.77 -22.13 23.25
N TRP A 629 21.67 -22.68 23.79
CA TRP A 629 21.01 -23.86 23.21
C TRP A 629 20.26 -23.57 21.92
N ASN A 630 19.82 -22.33 21.70
CA ASN A 630 19.13 -21.91 20.48
C ASN A 630 20.03 -21.15 19.49
N GLU A 631 21.35 -21.07 19.74
CA GLU A 631 22.26 -20.26 18.90
C GLU A 631 22.38 -20.75 17.46
N HIS A 632 22.14 -22.03 17.19
CA HIS A 632 22.14 -22.57 15.83
C HIS A 632 21.00 -21.99 14.98
N ASN A 633 20.01 -21.36 15.60
CA ASN A 633 18.90 -20.66 14.94
C ASN A 633 19.13 -19.13 14.81
N LEU A 634 20.30 -18.61 15.21
CA LEU A 634 20.70 -17.24 14.89
C LEU A 634 20.87 -17.06 13.39
N ARG A 635 20.45 -15.91 12.85
CA ARG A 635 20.61 -15.57 11.42
C ARG A 635 21.06 -14.13 11.27
N SER A 636 21.76 -13.85 10.18
CA SER A 636 22.16 -12.50 9.79
C SER A 636 22.21 -12.41 8.28
N CYS A 637 21.79 -11.28 7.72
CA CYS A 637 21.97 -10.98 6.30
C CYS A 637 22.44 -9.54 6.09
N HIS A 638 23.18 -9.37 5.00
CA HIS A 638 23.67 -8.09 4.49
C HIS A 638 23.25 -8.00 3.02
N LEU A 639 22.14 -7.31 2.76
CA LEU A 639 21.52 -7.26 1.43
C LEU A 639 21.79 -5.92 0.77
N ILE A 640 21.99 -5.92 -0.55
CA ILE A 640 22.28 -4.71 -1.34
C ILE A 640 21.25 -4.61 -2.45
N PHE A 641 20.45 -3.55 -2.41
CA PHE A 641 19.37 -3.27 -3.35
C PHE A 641 19.77 -2.08 -4.24
N PRO A 642 20.15 -2.32 -5.50
CA PRO A 642 20.53 -1.25 -6.42
C PRO A 642 19.30 -0.43 -6.85
N VAL A 643 19.47 0.87 -6.96
CA VAL A 643 18.45 1.83 -7.39
C VAL A 643 18.88 2.36 -8.75
N LYS A 644 17.98 2.28 -9.74
CA LYS A 644 18.29 2.71 -11.10
C LYS A 644 18.39 4.24 -11.19
N ASP A 645 18.89 4.72 -12.33
CA ASP A 645 19.16 6.14 -12.59
C ASP A 645 17.90 7.03 -12.66
N THR A 646 16.71 6.45 -12.65
CA THR A 646 15.42 7.18 -12.62
C THR A 646 14.48 6.55 -11.60
N SER A 647 14.94 6.22 -10.40
CA SER A 647 14.14 5.46 -9.44
C SER A 647 14.29 5.91 -7.99
N ARG A 648 14.88 7.11 -7.78
CA ARG A 648 14.98 7.75 -6.48
C ARG A 648 13.65 7.79 -5.72
N GLY A 649 13.77 7.90 -4.40
CA GLY A 649 12.64 7.76 -3.50
C GLY A 649 12.99 8.07 -2.06
N VAL A 650 12.07 7.72 -1.16
CA VAL A 650 12.31 7.74 0.28
C VAL A 650 11.99 6.35 0.84
N CYS A 651 12.93 5.77 1.59
CA CYS A 651 12.73 4.53 2.30
C CYS A 651 12.02 4.79 3.63
N HIS A 652 10.85 4.17 3.81
CA HIS A 652 10.06 4.23 5.05
C HIS A 652 10.16 2.94 5.86
N GLY A 653 10.68 1.87 5.27
CA GLY A 653 10.74 0.55 5.89
C GLY A 653 11.09 -0.56 4.91
N VAL A 654 11.09 -1.78 5.43
CA VAL A 654 11.38 -3.00 4.69
C VAL A 654 10.14 -3.87 4.68
N ALA A 655 9.69 -4.28 3.50
CA ALA A 655 8.67 -5.30 3.35
C ALA A 655 9.32 -6.69 3.45
N GLY A 656 8.70 -7.58 4.22
CA GLY A 656 9.10 -8.95 4.40
C GLY A 656 8.05 -9.93 3.87
N TYR A 657 8.55 -11.01 3.29
CA TYR A 657 7.78 -12.08 2.66
C TYR A 657 8.39 -13.43 3.04
N PHE A 658 7.72 -14.51 2.64
CA PHE A 658 8.32 -15.84 2.72
C PHE A 658 7.99 -16.72 1.53
N GLU A 659 8.82 -17.74 1.36
CA GLU A 659 8.56 -18.92 0.53
C GLU A 659 8.80 -20.18 1.36
N THR A 660 8.10 -21.27 1.04
CA THR A 660 8.31 -22.56 1.70
C THR A 660 8.21 -23.70 0.70
N VAL A 661 9.13 -24.66 0.83
CA VAL A 661 9.02 -25.96 0.19
C VAL A 661 8.30 -26.88 1.16
N LEU A 662 7.04 -27.21 0.86
CA LEU A 662 6.29 -28.16 1.67
C LEU A 662 6.89 -29.56 1.52
N TYR A 663 7.06 -30.02 0.28
CA TYR A 663 7.69 -31.30 -0.02
C TYR A 663 8.24 -31.34 -1.45
N LYS A 664 9.46 -31.82 -1.59
CA LYS A 664 10.10 -32.22 -2.84
C LYS A 664 10.17 -33.75 -2.89
N SER A 665 9.68 -34.35 -3.98
CA SER A 665 9.72 -35.79 -4.18
C SER A 665 11.15 -36.31 -4.20
N ARG A 666 11.35 -37.57 -3.79
CA ARG A 666 12.70 -38.18 -3.71
C ARG A 666 13.40 -38.27 -5.06
N ASP A 667 12.66 -38.39 -6.14
CA ASP A 667 13.17 -38.36 -7.52
C ASP A 667 13.43 -36.93 -8.05
N GLY A 668 13.05 -35.91 -7.28
CA GLY A 668 13.19 -34.49 -7.60
C GLY A 668 12.25 -33.97 -8.70
N THR A 669 11.30 -34.78 -9.18
CA THR A 669 10.43 -34.42 -10.32
C THR A 669 9.28 -33.50 -9.95
N LYS A 670 8.86 -33.49 -8.67
CA LYS A 670 7.74 -32.68 -8.18
C LYS A 670 8.15 -31.93 -6.92
N VAL A 671 7.74 -30.67 -6.86
CA VAL A 671 7.91 -29.81 -5.69
C VAL A 671 6.56 -29.15 -5.41
N VAL A 672 6.14 -29.17 -4.15
CA VAL A 672 4.96 -28.44 -3.67
C VAL A 672 5.46 -27.28 -2.81
N GLU A 673 5.12 -26.06 -3.20
CA GLU A 673 5.62 -24.83 -2.60
C GLU A 673 4.47 -23.86 -2.28
N LEU A 674 4.64 -23.04 -1.25
CA LEU A 674 3.81 -21.86 -0.99
C LEU A 674 4.67 -20.61 -1.00
N SER A 675 4.10 -19.47 -1.38
CA SER A 675 4.80 -18.20 -1.45
C SER A 675 3.87 -17.02 -1.21
N ILE A 676 4.34 -16.06 -0.41
CA ILE A 676 3.79 -14.69 -0.41
C ILE A 676 4.74 -13.69 -1.05
N ASN A 677 5.84 -14.14 -1.65
CA ASN A 677 6.73 -13.30 -2.44
C ASN A 677 5.99 -12.89 -3.74
N PRO A 678 5.77 -11.60 -3.98
CA PRO A 678 5.07 -11.10 -5.17
C PRO A 678 5.67 -11.57 -6.50
N ASN A 679 6.96 -11.90 -6.54
CA ASN A 679 7.62 -12.40 -7.76
C ASN A 679 7.23 -13.84 -8.11
N SER A 680 6.75 -14.63 -7.13
CA SER A 680 6.52 -16.08 -7.31
C SER A 680 5.14 -16.56 -6.83
N MET A 681 4.38 -15.75 -6.09
CA MET A 681 3.11 -16.16 -5.49
C MET A 681 2.08 -16.65 -6.51
N ASP A 682 2.00 -16.02 -7.69
CA ASP A 682 1.05 -16.42 -8.75
C ASP A 682 1.41 -17.80 -9.34
N GLN A 683 2.69 -18.18 -9.32
CA GLN A 683 3.15 -19.48 -9.79
C GLN A 683 3.04 -20.55 -8.71
N LYS A 684 3.43 -20.23 -7.47
CA LYS A 684 3.55 -21.21 -6.38
C LYS A 684 2.24 -21.42 -5.62
N SER A 685 1.47 -20.36 -5.38
CA SER A 685 0.28 -20.39 -4.51
C SER A 685 -0.73 -19.30 -4.89
N ARG A 686 -1.17 -19.34 -6.15
CA ARG A 686 -2.16 -18.40 -6.69
C ARG A 686 -3.42 -18.34 -5.85
N ASP A 687 -3.91 -17.13 -5.59
CA ASP A 687 -5.15 -16.85 -4.85
C ASP A 687 -5.14 -17.26 -3.35
N MET A 688 -3.96 -17.56 -2.79
CA MET A 688 -3.78 -17.79 -1.35
C MET A 688 -4.03 -16.50 -0.55
N ILE A 689 -4.68 -16.62 0.63
CA ILE A 689 -5.14 -15.48 1.45
C ILE A 689 -4.68 -15.52 2.91
N SER A 690 -3.99 -16.59 3.32
CA SER A 690 -3.64 -16.85 4.73
C SER A 690 -2.67 -15.85 5.35
N TRP A 691 -1.81 -15.21 4.56
CA TRP A 691 -0.76 -14.33 5.06
C TRP A 691 -0.71 -13.02 4.28
N PHE A 692 -0.70 -11.91 5.01
CA PHE A 692 -0.24 -10.63 4.48
C PHE A 692 1.27 -10.48 4.69
N PRO A 693 1.95 -9.61 3.94
CA PRO A 693 3.35 -9.26 4.19
C PRO A 693 3.59 -8.75 5.62
N ILE A 694 4.84 -8.83 6.06
CA ILE A 694 5.30 -8.13 7.26
C ILE A 694 6.00 -6.83 6.86
N PHE A 695 5.96 -5.81 7.71
CA PHE A 695 6.58 -4.52 7.49
C PHE A 695 7.47 -4.15 8.69
N PHE A 696 8.75 -3.91 8.43
CA PHE A 696 9.73 -3.42 9.40
C PHE A 696 9.93 -1.92 9.20
N PRO A 697 9.38 -1.07 10.10
CA PRO A 697 9.36 0.37 9.90
C PRO A 697 10.75 1.02 10.15
N LEU A 698 10.96 2.20 9.58
CA LEU A 698 12.04 3.12 9.97
C LEU A 698 11.44 4.35 10.64
N ASN A 699 12.00 4.74 11.78
CA ASN A 699 11.64 5.97 12.50
C ASN A 699 11.98 7.23 11.70
N THR A 700 13.15 7.23 11.06
CA THR A 700 13.62 8.32 10.20
C THR A 700 13.60 7.85 8.74
N PRO A 701 12.75 8.43 7.88
CA PRO A 701 12.74 8.11 6.46
C PRO A 701 14.08 8.48 5.80
N LEU A 702 14.59 7.61 4.93
CA LEU A 702 15.89 7.82 4.28
C LEU A 702 15.71 8.23 2.82
N HIS A 703 16.22 9.40 2.44
CA HIS A 703 16.24 9.79 1.03
C HIS A 703 17.21 8.91 0.23
N VAL A 704 16.75 8.40 -0.90
CA VAL A 704 17.48 7.46 -1.76
C VAL A 704 17.69 8.13 -3.12
N PRO A 705 18.91 8.60 -3.44
CA PRO A 705 19.23 9.16 -4.75
C PRO A 705 19.16 8.14 -5.90
N ASP A 706 19.15 8.64 -7.13
CA ASP A 706 19.31 7.80 -8.32
C ASP A 706 20.70 7.17 -8.37
N GLY A 707 20.79 5.95 -8.90
CA GLY A 707 22.04 5.20 -8.98
C GLY A 707 22.61 4.77 -7.62
N ALA A 708 21.86 4.95 -6.53
CA ALA A 708 22.28 4.58 -5.19
C ALA A 708 22.14 3.07 -4.92
N GLU A 709 22.71 2.63 -3.80
CA GLU A 709 22.47 1.32 -3.20
C GLU A 709 21.79 1.50 -1.85
N ILE A 710 20.68 0.79 -1.62
CA ILE A 710 20.10 0.61 -0.30
C ILE A 710 20.71 -0.67 0.29
N ARG A 711 21.33 -0.58 1.45
CA ARG A 711 21.89 -1.72 2.17
C ARG A 711 21.08 -2.02 3.41
N LEU A 712 20.71 -3.29 3.59
CA LEU A 712 19.95 -3.78 4.74
C LEU A 712 20.83 -4.74 5.54
N ASP A 713 21.04 -4.39 6.80
CA ASP A 713 21.67 -5.25 7.80
C ASP A 713 20.59 -5.76 8.74
N MET A 714 20.30 -7.06 8.70
CA MET A 714 19.22 -7.65 9.49
C MET A 714 19.70 -8.90 10.23
N HIS A 715 19.25 -9.07 11.47
CA HIS A 715 19.61 -10.20 12.32
C HIS A 715 18.37 -10.79 12.99
N ARG A 716 18.38 -12.11 13.13
CA ARG A 716 17.51 -12.88 14.03
C ARG A 716 18.34 -13.29 15.24
N LYS A 717 17.91 -12.87 16.42
CA LYS A 717 18.64 -13.02 17.69
C LYS A 717 17.84 -13.82 18.71
N THR A 718 18.53 -14.40 19.69
CA THR A 718 17.94 -15.13 20.81
C THR A 718 18.79 -15.00 22.07
N ASP A 719 18.15 -15.10 23.23
CA ASP A 719 18.75 -15.19 24.57
C ASP A 719 18.38 -16.51 25.26
N ASP A 720 17.98 -17.53 24.49
CA ASP A 720 17.43 -18.81 24.93
C ASP A 720 16.05 -18.77 25.61
N ARG A 721 15.48 -17.58 25.83
CA ARG A 721 14.11 -17.41 26.38
C ARG A 721 13.16 -16.80 25.35
N LYS A 722 13.66 -15.89 24.53
CA LYS A 722 12.93 -15.23 23.45
C LYS A 722 13.75 -15.16 22.18
N VAL A 723 13.07 -14.85 21.09
CA VAL A 723 13.64 -14.56 19.78
C VAL A 723 13.14 -13.21 19.30
N TRP A 724 14.01 -12.44 18.65
CA TRP A 724 13.66 -11.13 18.12
C TRP A 724 14.48 -10.79 16.86
N TYR A 725 14.09 -9.71 16.20
CA TYR A 725 14.81 -9.19 15.05
C TYR A 725 15.47 -7.85 15.37
N THR A 726 16.59 -7.58 14.70
CA THR A 726 17.15 -6.23 14.59
C THR A 726 17.36 -5.90 13.13
N TRP A 727 17.05 -4.69 12.70
CA TRP A 727 17.24 -4.24 11.32
C TRP A 727 17.82 -2.83 11.29
N GLN A 728 18.62 -2.57 10.26
CA GLN A 728 19.19 -1.26 9.98
C GLN A 728 19.28 -1.07 8.47
N VAL A 729 19.00 0.14 7.98
CA VAL A 729 19.08 0.48 6.57
C VAL A 729 20.06 1.62 6.36
N ALA A 730 20.93 1.48 5.37
CA ALA A 730 21.87 2.52 4.95
C ALA A 730 21.73 2.82 3.45
N VAL A 731 21.91 4.07 3.07
CA VAL A 731 21.93 4.50 1.66
C VAL A 731 23.36 4.86 1.29
N TRP A 732 23.84 4.29 0.19
CA TRP A 732 25.15 4.53 -0.37
C TRP A 732 25.00 5.13 -1.76
N ALA A 733 25.75 6.17 -2.07
CA ALA A 733 25.80 6.76 -3.39
C ALA A 733 27.24 6.74 -3.92
N GLN A 734 27.39 6.63 -5.24
CA GLN A 734 28.69 6.67 -5.87
C GLN A 734 29.12 8.13 -6.06
N ILE A 735 30.18 8.55 -5.36
CA ILE A 735 30.80 9.87 -5.51
C ILE A 735 32.17 9.66 -6.17
N GLY A 736 32.25 9.97 -7.47
CA GLY A 736 33.40 9.66 -8.31
C GLY A 736 33.54 8.15 -8.53
N ARG A 737 34.64 7.55 -8.03
CA ARG A 737 34.90 6.10 -8.11
C ARG A 737 34.69 5.35 -6.78
N ARG A 738 34.10 6.01 -5.77
CA ARG A 738 33.94 5.45 -4.44
C ARG A 738 32.47 5.48 -4.01
N TRP A 739 32.02 4.40 -3.41
CA TRP A 739 30.77 4.36 -2.67
C TRP A 739 30.93 5.10 -1.34
N GLN A 740 30.04 6.03 -1.06
CA GLN A 740 29.98 6.75 0.21
C GLN A 740 28.59 6.61 0.80
N ARG A 741 28.52 6.35 2.11
CA ARG A 741 27.26 6.30 2.85
C ARG A 741 26.72 7.72 3.02
N THR A 742 25.53 7.98 2.50
CA THR A 742 24.87 9.29 2.53
C THR A 742 23.79 9.39 3.60
N ALA A 743 23.18 8.26 3.97
CA ALA A 743 22.20 8.19 5.04
C ALA A 743 22.24 6.82 5.73
N GLU A 744 21.79 6.76 6.97
CA GLU A 744 21.75 5.54 7.79
C GLU A 744 20.64 5.70 8.84
N SER A 745 19.85 4.65 9.04
CA SER A 745 18.92 4.58 10.16
C SER A 745 19.64 4.16 11.44
N GLU A 746 19.03 4.42 12.59
CA GLU A 746 19.39 3.69 13.80
C GLU A 746 19.16 2.18 13.64
N VAL A 747 19.71 1.40 14.58
CA VAL A 747 19.41 -0.03 14.69
C VAL A 747 18.06 -0.17 15.41
N HIS A 748 17.05 -0.63 14.68
CA HIS A 748 15.76 -0.99 15.25
C HIS A 748 15.84 -2.40 15.86
N SER A 749 15.06 -2.64 16.92
CA SER A 749 15.07 -3.92 17.62
C SER A 749 13.71 -4.26 18.20
N SER A 750 13.21 -5.46 17.87
CA SER A 750 11.98 -5.99 18.48
C SER A 750 12.23 -6.74 19.78
N GLU A 751 13.38 -6.54 20.43
CA GLU A 751 13.81 -7.32 21.60
C GLU A 751 12.84 -7.20 22.80
N GLN A 752 12.27 -6.01 23.04
CA GLN A 752 11.31 -5.79 24.12
C GLN A 752 10.04 -6.62 23.94
N ASN A 753 9.68 -6.91 22.69
CA ASN A 753 8.50 -7.69 22.28
C ASN A 753 8.88 -9.04 21.68
N GLY A 754 10.08 -9.54 21.97
CA GLY A 754 10.57 -10.79 21.41
C GLY A 754 9.63 -11.96 21.72
N CYS A 755 9.40 -12.82 20.73
CA CYS A 755 8.54 -13.98 20.87
C CYS A 755 9.14 -14.95 21.91
N LEU A 756 8.35 -15.33 22.90
CA LEU A 756 8.79 -16.23 23.97
C LEU A 756 8.75 -17.69 23.51
N MET A 757 9.79 -18.44 23.86
CA MET A 757 9.87 -19.88 23.62
C MET A 757 9.15 -20.67 24.71
#